data_AF-A0A0N1D091-F1
#
_entry.id   AF-A0A0N1D091-F1
#
_cell.length_a   1.000
_cell.length_b   1.000
_cell.length_c   1.000
_cell.angle_alpha   90.00
_cell.angle_beta   90.00
_cell.angle_gamma   90.00
#
_symmetry.space_group_name_H-M   'P 1'
#
loop_
_entity.id
_entity.type
_entity.pdbx_description
1 polymer ?
#
loop_
_entity_poly.entity_id
_entity_poly.type
_entity_poly.pdbx_seq_one_letter_code
_entity_poly.pdbx_strand_id
1 'polypeptide(L)'
;MPDSPLDASLAGALGGRTATALQKAFGLRTVGDLLTHFPRRYARRGELTALDQLPLGESVTIVAQVLDVRERTMRARRGSILEVRIGDGQGILTLTFFNQAWRAKDLVPGARGIFAGKVGDYRGLRQLAHPDYELFDASHEAVAGVGDQQAQKWAKQPIPIYPASASVASWQVQKSVEVLLDGLPPIDDVVPASVRSELDLMPVSEAYERIHRPETDRDHLTARDTLRFDEAFVLQSALLQQRALVRRSAATPRRATPDGLLATFDAALPFDRTGDQRLVGDEITRDLEAEVPMNRLVQGEVGSGKTLVALRAMLAVAESGGQSALLAPTEVLAAQHLRSITATLGPDLAARLRPTLLTGQMTVAQRKKALLSIVSGQAHVVVGTHALISETVEFFDLGLVVVDEQHRFGVDQREALRKKGATPPHVLVLTATPIPRTVAMTVFGDLDVSTIAELPKGRQPIESFVVPLADHPTWGGRIWQRSAEEVAKGRQVFVVCPAIDAVTAEPGDPPDADVGPGDDQPGADASVAPAPERASVEGVMARVPTIPVLQGLRVEPLHGRMSSDEKDDVMRRFAAGDIDVLVATTVIEVGVDVPNASTMVVLDADRFGVSQLHQLRGRVGRGGHPGLCLLVTHAAADTVARERVDAVAATLDGFELAQVDLDLRREGDVLGNLQSGGRSSLRLLRVARDGDLIGLAREHAAEVLDADPRLVDHPALAAAIARRLDDRGREAMGKN
;
A
#
# COMPACT_ATOMS: atom_id res chain seq x y z
N MET A 1 -34.85 7.95 1.39
CA MET A 1 -34.56 6.51 1.54
C MET A 1 -35.00 6.12 2.93
N PRO A 2 -35.51 4.91 3.21
CA PRO A 2 -35.60 4.51 4.61
C PRO A 2 -34.17 4.47 5.15
N ASP A 3 -33.90 5.27 6.19
CA ASP A 3 -32.59 5.34 6.81
C ASP A 3 -32.26 3.94 7.35
N SER A 4 -31.15 3.34 6.89
CA SER A 4 -30.72 2.05 7.42
C SER A 4 -30.55 2.17 8.94
N PRO A 5 -30.91 1.14 9.73
CA PRO A 5 -30.64 1.13 11.16
C PRO A 5 -29.18 1.44 11.50
N LEU A 6 -28.26 1.09 10.60
CA LEU A 6 -26.83 1.36 10.72
C LEU A 6 -26.47 2.86 10.65
N ASP A 7 -27.30 3.67 9.98
CA ASP A 7 -27.07 5.12 9.80
C ASP A 7 -27.58 5.95 10.99
N ALA A 8 -28.31 5.33 11.91
CA ALA A 8 -28.80 5.99 13.11
C ALA A 8 -27.64 6.53 13.98
N SER A 9 -27.84 7.72 14.55
CA SER A 9 -26.83 8.35 15.42
C SER A 9 -26.63 7.58 16.73
N LEU A 10 -25.37 7.42 17.16
CA LEU A 10 -25.06 6.79 18.45
C LEU A 10 -25.64 7.57 19.64
N ALA A 11 -25.76 8.90 19.52
CA ALA A 11 -26.35 9.72 20.56
C ALA A 11 -27.83 9.37 20.82
N GLY A 12 -28.57 9.03 19.76
CA GLY A 12 -29.96 8.55 19.86
C GLY A 12 -30.06 7.13 20.42
N ALA A 13 -29.13 6.24 20.05
CA ALA A 13 -29.17 4.84 20.46
C ALA A 13 -28.66 4.58 21.90
N LEU A 14 -27.61 5.28 22.34
CA LEU A 14 -26.90 5.01 23.61
C LEU A 14 -26.92 6.18 24.60
N GLY A 15 -27.49 7.32 24.20
CA GLY A 15 -27.46 8.57 24.96
C GLY A 15 -26.18 9.40 24.72
N GLY A 16 -26.33 10.73 24.82
CA GLY A 16 -25.29 11.69 24.40
C GLY A 16 -23.95 11.57 25.13
N ARG A 17 -23.93 11.17 26.42
CA ARG A 17 -22.69 11.04 27.19
C ARG A 17 -21.82 9.88 26.69
N THR A 18 -22.42 8.70 26.50
CA THR A 18 -21.72 7.50 26.01
C THR A 18 -21.25 7.70 24.57
N ALA A 19 -22.12 8.25 23.72
CA ALA A 19 -21.79 8.56 22.34
C ALA A 19 -20.61 9.55 22.22
N THR A 20 -20.59 10.62 23.01
CA THR A 20 -19.48 11.60 23.02
C THR A 20 -18.15 10.96 23.42
N ALA A 21 -18.18 10.03 24.40
CA ALA A 21 -16.97 9.32 24.82
C ALA A 21 -16.43 8.41 23.71
N LEU A 22 -17.29 7.63 23.05
CA LEU A 22 -16.92 6.77 21.93
C LEU A 22 -16.43 7.58 20.72
N GLN A 23 -17.08 8.70 20.40
CA GLN A 23 -16.67 9.60 19.33
C GLN A 23 -15.29 10.20 19.60
N LYS A 24 -15.03 10.67 20.82
CA LYS A 24 -13.72 11.26 21.17
C LYS A 24 -12.59 10.22 21.19
N ALA A 25 -12.89 9.01 21.65
CA ALA A 25 -11.89 7.94 21.76
C ALA A 25 -11.54 7.28 20.42
N PHE A 26 -12.55 7.05 19.58
CA PHE A 26 -12.43 6.17 18.42
C PHE A 26 -12.97 6.77 17.12
N GLY A 27 -13.64 7.93 17.18
CA GLY A 27 -14.26 8.58 16.02
C GLY A 27 -15.65 8.07 15.65
N LEU A 28 -16.23 7.15 16.44
CA LEU A 28 -17.51 6.49 16.14
C LEU A 28 -18.69 7.45 16.29
N ARG A 29 -19.58 7.51 15.30
CA ARG A 29 -20.74 8.43 15.25
C ARG A 29 -22.07 7.73 15.02
N THR A 30 -22.07 6.62 14.28
CA THR A 30 -23.29 5.88 13.90
C THR A 30 -23.36 4.49 14.54
N VAL A 31 -24.56 3.89 14.53
CA VAL A 31 -24.78 2.49 14.94
C VAL A 31 -23.84 1.55 14.17
N GLY A 32 -23.71 1.76 12.86
CA GLY A 32 -22.79 1.02 12.00
C GLY A 32 -21.33 1.17 12.42
N ASP A 33 -20.89 2.37 12.82
CA ASP A 33 -19.52 2.57 13.29
C ASP A 33 -19.19 1.69 14.51
N LEU A 34 -20.13 1.59 15.46
CA LEU A 34 -19.94 0.81 16.68
C LEU A 34 -20.02 -0.71 16.42
N LEU A 35 -20.95 -1.17 15.59
CA LEU A 35 -21.03 -2.58 15.17
C LEU A 35 -19.84 -3.04 14.32
N THR A 36 -19.19 -2.11 13.64
CA THR A 36 -17.97 -2.42 12.89
C THR A 36 -16.69 -2.19 13.70
N HIS A 37 -16.80 -1.82 14.98
CA HIS A 37 -15.68 -1.80 15.92
C HIS A 37 -15.49 -3.20 16.51
N PHE A 38 -14.96 -4.10 15.69
CA PHE A 38 -14.88 -5.53 16.01
C PHE A 38 -13.95 -5.86 17.18
N PRO A 39 -14.20 -6.98 17.91
CA PRO A 39 -13.25 -7.51 18.87
C PRO A 39 -11.90 -7.84 18.21
N ARG A 40 -10.79 -7.52 18.89
CA ARG A 40 -9.42 -7.91 18.45
C ARG A 40 -9.14 -9.38 18.72
N ARG A 41 -9.69 -9.90 19.81
CA ARG A 41 -9.55 -11.29 20.25
C ARG A 41 -10.75 -11.69 21.10
N TYR A 42 -10.90 -12.99 21.30
CA TYR A 42 -11.88 -13.56 22.22
C TYR A 42 -11.12 -14.31 23.31
N ALA A 43 -11.41 -14.00 24.57
CA ALA A 43 -10.83 -14.70 25.72
C ALA A 43 -11.84 -15.68 26.31
N ARG A 44 -11.37 -16.80 26.86
CA ARG A 44 -12.23 -17.67 27.66
C ARG A 44 -12.25 -17.21 29.11
N ARG A 45 -13.40 -17.30 29.78
CA ARG A 45 -13.57 -16.89 31.19
C ARG A 45 -12.60 -17.58 32.16
N GLY A 46 -12.01 -18.71 31.79
CA GLY A 46 -10.99 -19.44 32.57
C GLY A 46 -9.54 -19.29 32.10
N GLU A 47 -9.28 -18.56 31.02
CA GLU A 47 -7.93 -18.38 30.45
C GLU A 47 -7.31 -17.08 30.96
N LEU A 48 -6.10 -17.13 31.49
CA LEU A 48 -5.40 -15.99 32.06
C LEU A 48 -4.42 -15.41 31.02
N THR A 49 -4.34 -14.09 30.92
CA THR A 49 -3.41 -13.45 29.97
C THR A 49 -1.97 -13.58 30.47
N ALA A 50 -1.06 -14.07 29.65
CA ALA A 50 0.38 -14.08 29.93
C ALA A 50 0.90 -12.66 30.27
N LEU A 51 1.25 -12.42 31.54
CA LEU A 51 1.63 -11.09 32.06
C LEU A 51 3.09 -10.73 31.79
N ASP A 52 3.93 -11.72 31.49
CA ASP A 52 5.36 -11.61 31.23
C ASP A 52 5.70 -10.96 29.87
N GLN A 53 4.76 -10.94 28.93
CA GLN A 53 4.96 -10.41 27.57
C GLN A 53 4.27 -9.06 27.31
N LEU A 54 3.81 -8.35 28.34
CA LEU A 54 3.10 -7.08 28.17
C LEU A 54 4.06 -5.93 27.77
N PRO A 55 3.81 -5.21 26.66
CA PRO A 55 4.63 -4.07 26.23
C PRO A 55 4.45 -2.87 27.17
N LEU A 56 5.57 -2.20 27.50
CA LEU A 56 5.57 -0.99 28.34
C LEU A 56 4.94 0.19 27.59
N GLY A 57 4.17 1.00 28.29
CA GLY A 57 3.56 2.22 27.74
C GLY A 57 2.26 2.00 26.96
N GLU A 58 1.81 0.75 26.75
CA GLU A 58 0.58 0.45 26.03
C GLU A 58 -0.63 0.28 26.94
N SER A 59 -1.82 0.61 26.44
CA SER A 59 -3.08 0.29 27.11
C SER A 59 -3.49 -1.14 26.80
N VAL A 60 -3.52 -1.99 27.82
CA VAL A 60 -3.84 -3.42 27.68
C VAL A 60 -5.12 -3.78 28.42
N THR A 61 -5.74 -4.90 28.03
CA THR A 61 -6.87 -5.52 28.73
C THR A 61 -6.52 -6.98 29.01
N ILE A 62 -6.45 -7.33 30.30
CA ILE A 62 -5.95 -8.62 30.78
C ILE A 62 -7.01 -9.33 31.63
N VAL A 63 -7.05 -10.66 31.53
CA VAL A 63 -7.85 -11.51 32.41
C VAL A 63 -6.90 -12.07 33.46
N ALA A 64 -7.18 -11.80 34.74
CA ALA A 64 -6.31 -12.20 35.83
C ALA A 64 -7.10 -12.49 37.11
N GLN A 65 -6.44 -13.13 38.08
CA GLN A 65 -6.97 -13.36 39.41
C GLN A 65 -6.29 -12.44 40.43
N VAL A 66 -7.06 -11.87 41.34
CA VAL A 66 -6.55 -11.10 42.48
C VAL A 66 -5.86 -12.05 43.46
N LEU A 67 -4.59 -11.80 43.73
CA LEU A 67 -3.74 -12.58 44.64
C LEU A 67 -3.65 -11.95 46.03
N ASP A 68 -3.43 -10.64 46.09
CA ASP A 68 -3.18 -9.91 47.34
C ASP A 68 -3.61 -8.45 47.21
N VAL A 69 -4.06 -7.84 48.31
CA VAL A 69 -4.62 -6.49 48.35
C VAL A 69 -4.07 -5.79 49.58
N ARG A 70 -3.35 -4.68 49.38
CA ARG A 70 -2.72 -3.93 50.47
C ARG A 70 -3.03 -2.45 50.36
N GLU A 71 -3.47 -1.86 51.46
CA GLU A 71 -3.55 -0.41 51.60
C GLU A 71 -2.33 0.11 52.36
N ARG A 72 -1.72 1.17 51.84
CA ARG A 72 -0.66 1.92 52.54
C ARG A 72 -0.93 3.41 52.53
N THR A 73 -0.52 4.09 53.59
CA THR A 73 -0.58 5.56 53.66
C THR A 73 0.64 6.19 52.99
N MET A 74 0.44 7.30 52.29
CA MET A 74 1.54 8.02 51.64
C MET A 74 2.38 8.75 52.69
N ARG A 75 3.70 8.50 52.71
CA ARG A 75 4.62 9.12 53.69
C ARG A 75 4.95 10.59 53.39
N ALA A 76 4.91 10.99 52.12
CA ALA A 76 5.33 12.32 51.67
C ALA A 76 4.18 13.33 51.47
N ARG A 77 2.92 12.87 51.39
CA ARG A 77 1.71 13.69 51.16
C ARG A 77 0.52 13.04 51.86
N ARG A 78 -0.54 13.80 52.18
CA ARG A 78 -1.81 13.21 52.68
C ARG A 78 -2.45 12.38 51.56
N GLY A 79 -2.75 11.11 51.84
CA GLY A 79 -3.43 10.20 50.92
C GLY A 79 -3.15 8.73 51.23
N SER A 80 -3.89 7.82 50.57
CA SER A 80 -3.66 6.37 50.61
C SER A 80 -3.37 5.81 49.23
N ILE A 81 -2.66 4.68 49.17
CA ILE A 81 -2.40 3.91 47.97
C ILE A 81 -2.94 2.50 48.23
N LEU A 82 -3.85 2.04 47.37
CA LEU A 82 -4.27 0.66 47.31
C LEU A 82 -3.44 -0.04 46.23
N GLU A 83 -2.66 -1.03 46.64
CA GLU A 83 -1.90 -1.92 45.77
C GLU A 83 -2.60 -3.28 45.70
N VAL A 84 -2.99 -3.71 44.50
CA VAL A 84 -3.62 -5.01 44.27
C VAL A 84 -2.70 -5.82 43.37
N ARG A 85 -2.22 -6.96 43.83
CA ARG A 85 -1.44 -7.89 43.01
C ARG A 85 -2.39 -8.83 42.31
N ILE A 86 -2.30 -8.89 40.99
CA ILE A 86 -3.03 -9.84 40.17
C ILE A 86 -2.03 -10.80 39.50
N GLY A 87 -2.47 -12.01 39.20
CA GLY A 87 -1.64 -13.01 38.53
C GLY A 87 -2.42 -13.91 37.59
N ASP A 88 -1.66 -14.53 36.69
CA ASP A 88 -2.10 -15.53 35.71
C ASP A 88 -1.59 -16.95 36.06
N GLY A 89 -0.90 -17.09 37.20
CA GLY A 89 -0.24 -18.33 37.64
C GLY A 89 1.23 -18.47 37.22
N GLN A 90 1.73 -17.65 36.29
CA GLN A 90 3.12 -17.66 35.78
C GLN A 90 3.83 -16.33 36.10
N GLY A 91 3.14 -15.20 35.97
CA GLY A 91 3.58 -13.85 36.24
C GLY A 91 2.65 -13.10 37.19
N ILE A 92 3.12 -11.95 37.69
CA ILE A 92 2.39 -11.09 38.63
C ILE A 92 2.48 -9.65 38.15
N LEU A 93 1.33 -8.96 38.16
CA LEU A 93 1.24 -7.54 37.82
C LEU A 93 0.62 -6.78 39.00
N THR A 94 1.11 -5.56 39.25
CA THR A 94 0.60 -4.72 40.35
C THR A 94 -0.37 -3.68 39.81
N LEU A 95 -1.56 -3.59 40.39
CA LEU A 95 -2.52 -2.52 40.14
C LEU A 95 -2.37 -1.49 41.25
N THR A 96 -2.22 -0.22 40.89
CA THR A 96 -1.97 0.86 41.85
C THR A 96 -3.08 1.90 41.77
N PHE A 97 -3.79 2.13 42.88
CA PHE A 97 -4.83 3.16 42.98
C PHE A 97 -4.50 4.18 44.06
N PHE A 98 -4.39 5.45 43.67
CA PHE A 98 -4.17 6.56 44.60
C PHE A 98 -5.52 7.10 45.12
N ASN A 99 -5.68 7.20 46.44
CA ASN A 99 -6.86 7.71 47.15
C ASN A 99 -8.18 6.99 46.83
N GLN A 100 -8.14 5.72 46.43
CA GLN A 100 -9.33 4.92 46.08
C GLN A 100 -9.39 3.60 46.88
N ALA A 101 -9.15 3.67 48.19
CA ALA A 101 -9.17 2.50 49.08
C ALA A 101 -10.52 1.74 49.09
N TRP A 102 -11.62 2.41 48.72
CA TRP A 102 -12.95 1.82 48.63
C TRP A 102 -13.04 0.62 47.67
N ARG A 103 -12.14 0.52 46.68
CA ARG A 103 -12.08 -0.61 45.73
C ARG A 103 -11.68 -1.93 46.37
N ALA A 104 -11.10 -1.92 47.58
CA ALA A 104 -10.78 -3.12 48.36
C ALA A 104 -12.01 -3.94 48.77
N LYS A 105 -13.23 -3.38 48.64
CA LYS A 105 -14.49 -4.11 48.86
C LYS A 105 -14.75 -5.15 47.79
N ASP A 106 -14.39 -4.83 46.54
CA ASP A 106 -14.67 -5.68 45.38
C ASP A 106 -13.42 -6.49 45.00
N LEU A 107 -12.24 -5.86 45.03
CA LEU A 107 -10.96 -6.49 44.74
C LEU A 107 -10.49 -7.27 45.96
N VAL A 108 -11.03 -8.48 46.15
CA VAL A 108 -10.63 -9.40 47.22
C VAL A 108 -9.80 -10.56 46.66
N PRO A 109 -8.85 -11.13 47.43
CA PRO A 109 -8.09 -12.31 47.00
C PRO A 109 -9.02 -13.44 46.56
N GLY A 110 -8.73 -14.04 45.41
CA GLY A 110 -9.58 -15.06 44.78
C GLY A 110 -10.50 -14.52 43.70
N ALA A 111 -10.84 -13.23 43.71
CA ALA A 111 -11.69 -12.63 42.68
C ALA A 111 -10.99 -12.68 41.31
N ARG A 112 -11.74 -13.08 40.29
CA ARG A 112 -11.29 -13.08 38.89
C ARG A 112 -12.00 -11.98 38.13
N GLY A 113 -11.31 -11.40 37.16
CA GLY A 113 -11.89 -10.34 36.36
C GLY A 113 -11.01 -9.89 35.23
N ILE A 114 -11.54 -8.91 34.51
CA ILE A 114 -10.86 -8.21 33.44
C ILE A 114 -10.34 -6.89 34.00
N PHE A 115 -9.07 -6.61 33.76
CA PHE A 115 -8.40 -5.38 34.18
C PHE A 115 -7.87 -4.67 32.94
N ALA A 116 -8.16 -3.37 32.79
CA ALA A 116 -7.68 -2.57 31.67
C ALA A 116 -6.96 -1.30 32.15
N GLY A 117 -5.81 -1.02 31.57
CA GLY A 117 -5.03 0.16 31.92
C GLY A 117 -3.73 0.26 31.13
N LYS A 118 -3.05 1.40 31.28
CA LYS A 118 -1.74 1.63 30.68
C LYS A 118 -0.66 0.90 31.48
N VAL A 119 0.13 0.08 30.82
CA VAL A 119 1.29 -0.59 31.41
C VAL A 119 2.37 0.45 31.67
N GLY A 120 2.74 0.61 32.93
CA GLY A 120 3.87 1.43 33.35
C GLY A 120 4.92 0.59 34.05
N ASP A 121 6.12 1.15 34.19
CA ASP A 121 7.15 0.63 35.08
C ASP A 121 7.24 1.50 36.34
N TYR A 122 7.38 0.87 37.49
CA TYR A 122 7.78 1.57 38.70
C TYR A 122 8.77 0.72 39.49
N ARG A 123 10.02 1.20 39.56
CA ARG A 123 11.14 0.53 40.25
C ARG A 123 11.41 -0.87 39.69
N GLY A 124 11.30 -1.04 38.37
CA GLY A 124 11.54 -2.33 37.70
C GLY A 124 10.40 -3.33 37.84
N LEU A 125 9.25 -2.93 38.39
CA LEU A 125 8.04 -3.74 38.46
C LEU A 125 6.98 -3.14 37.54
N ARG A 126 6.47 -3.97 36.63
CA ARG A 126 5.34 -3.62 35.78
C ARG A 126 4.08 -3.40 36.62
N GLN A 127 3.36 -2.34 36.31
CA GLN A 127 2.13 -1.99 37.00
C GLN A 127 1.09 -1.37 36.05
N LEU A 128 -0.18 -1.44 36.44
CA LEU A 128 -1.23 -0.60 35.89
C LEU A 128 -1.58 0.47 36.93
N ALA A 129 -1.41 1.75 36.58
CA ALA A 129 -1.82 2.86 37.43
C ALA A 129 -3.27 3.23 37.12
N HIS A 130 -4.13 3.23 38.15
CA HIS A 130 -5.57 3.47 38.03
C HIS A 130 -6.25 2.67 36.91
N PRO A 131 -6.06 1.34 36.85
CA PRO A 131 -6.76 0.52 35.87
C PRO A 131 -8.25 0.50 36.19
N ASP A 132 -9.06 0.46 35.15
CA ASP A 132 -10.44 0.09 35.33
C ASP A 132 -10.57 -1.44 35.36
N TYR A 133 -11.62 -1.97 36.00
CA TYR A 133 -11.83 -3.42 36.10
C TYR A 133 -13.31 -3.80 36.08
N GLU A 134 -13.56 -5.04 35.67
CA GLU A 134 -14.85 -5.71 35.78
C GLU A 134 -14.62 -7.13 36.31
N LEU A 135 -15.26 -7.46 37.43
CA LEU A 135 -15.13 -8.77 38.07
C LEU A 135 -16.14 -9.75 37.50
N PHE A 136 -15.74 -11.01 37.40
CA PHE A 136 -16.66 -12.10 37.08
C PHE A 136 -17.53 -12.42 38.29
N ASP A 137 -18.81 -12.71 38.07
CA ASP A 137 -19.75 -12.96 39.15
C ASP A 137 -19.47 -14.32 39.81
N ALA A 138 -19.12 -14.30 41.10
CA ALA A 138 -18.78 -15.49 41.90
C ALA A 138 -19.97 -16.46 42.05
N SER A 139 -21.21 -15.98 41.92
CA SER A 139 -22.41 -16.80 41.96
C SER A 139 -22.52 -17.74 40.76
N HIS A 140 -21.94 -17.39 39.61
CA HIS A 140 -21.92 -18.23 38.41
C HIS A 140 -20.75 -19.23 38.40
N GLU A 141 -19.63 -18.93 39.08
CA GLU A 141 -18.51 -19.86 39.24
C GLU A 141 -18.80 -20.98 40.26
N ALA A 142 -19.53 -20.70 41.34
CA ALA A 142 -19.92 -21.71 42.33
C ALA A 142 -20.91 -22.77 41.79
N VAL A 143 -21.71 -22.42 40.77
CA VAL A 143 -22.67 -23.33 40.10
C VAL A 143 -21.98 -24.26 39.10
N ALA A 144 -20.73 -23.98 38.69
CA ALA A 144 -19.96 -24.89 37.84
C ALA A 144 -19.64 -26.25 38.51
N GLY A 145 -19.78 -26.33 39.85
CA GLY A 145 -19.67 -27.58 40.61
C GLY A 145 -20.95 -28.42 40.69
N VAL A 146 -22.11 -27.89 40.26
CA VAL A 146 -23.41 -28.57 40.38
C VAL A 146 -24.16 -28.48 39.05
N GLY A 147 -24.01 -29.52 38.21
CA GLY A 147 -25.05 -30.05 37.31
C GLY A 147 -25.74 -29.17 36.24
N ASP A 148 -25.60 -27.85 36.24
CA ASP A 148 -26.41 -26.99 35.38
C ASP A 148 -25.71 -26.74 34.03
N GLN A 149 -26.34 -27.24 32.97
CA GLN A 149 -25.92 -26.99 31.58
C GLN A 149 -25.76 -25.49 31.27
N GLN A 150 -26.48 -24.63 32.00
CA GLN A 150 -26.47 -23.18 31.84
C GLN A 150 -25.21 -22.53 32.43
N ALA A 151 -24.69 -23.04 33.56
CA ALA A 151 -23.43 -22.60 34.13
C ALA A 151 -22.22 -23.06 33.29
N GLN A 152 -22.30 -24.26 32.71
CA GLN A 152 -21.27 -24.75 31.79
C GLN A 152 -21.26 -23.98 30.45
N LYS A 153 -22.44 -23.60 29.91
CA LYS A 153 -22.53 -22.74 28.74
C LYS A 153 -21.97 -21.36 29.01
N TRP A 154 -22.30 -20.75 30.15
CA TRP A 154 -21.74 -19.47 30.58
C TRP A 154 -20.22 -19.52 30.70
N ALA A 155 -19.65 -20.55 31.31
CA ALA A 155 -18.20 -20.67 31.47
C ALA A 155 -17.44 -20.85 30.13
N LYS A 156 -18.10 -21.41 29.11
CA LYS A 156 -17.50 -21.69 27.79
C LYS A 156 -17.70 -20.58 26.75
N GLN A 157 -18.58 -19.62 27.02
CA GLN A 157 -18.83 -18.49 26.12
C GLN A 157 -17.57 -17.63 25.94
N PRO A 158 -17.17 -17.35 24.69
CA PRO A 158 -16.05 -16.46 24.42
C PRO A 158 -16.37 -15.01 24.83
N ILE A 159 -15.44 -14.35 25.50
CA ILE A 159 -15.54 -12.94 25.88
C ILE A 159 -14.88 -12.09 24.78
N PRO A 160 -15.63 -11.22 24.09
CA PRO A 160 -15.05 -10.30 23.12
C PRO A 160 -14.15 -9.25 23.79
N ILE A 161 -12.92 -9.10 23.31
CA ILE A 161 -12.00 -8.05 23.76
C ILE A 161 -11.82 -7.03 22.64
N TYR A 162 -12.34 -5.83 22.85
CA TYR A 162 -12.35 -4.73 21.90
C TYR A 162 -11.06 -3.90 21.98
N PRO A 163 -10.71 -3.19 20.89
CA PRO A 163 -9.76 -2.09 20.97
C PRO A 163 -10.23 -1.08 22.03
N ALA A 164 -9.42 -0.87 23.07
CA ALA A 164 -9.66 0.08 24.14
C ALA A 164 -8.82 1.36 23.95
N SER A 165 -9.19 2.44 24.63
CA SER A 165 -8.41 3.67 24.76
C SER A 165 -8.19 3.99 26.23
N ALA A 166 -7.37 5.01 26.54
CA ALA A 166 -7.18 5.47 27.91
C ALA A 166 -8.47 6.00 28.58
N SER A 167 -9.49 6.35 27.78
CA SER A 167 -10.76 6.90 28.28
C SER A 167 -11.96 5.96 28.11
N VAL A 168 -11.84 4.90 27.31
CA VAL A 168 -12.92 3.94 27.06
C VAL A 168 -12.35 2.51 27.06
N ALA A 169 -12.75 1.73 28.05
CA ALA A 169 -12.32 0.34 28.21
C ALA A 169 -13.14 -0.65 27.36
N SER A 170 -12.58 -1.85 27.15
CA SER A 170 -13.18 -2.89 26.31
C SER A 170 -14.61 -3.26 26.71
N TRP A 171 -14.90 -3.44 28.01
CA TRP A 171 -16.26 -3.78 28.43
C TRP A 171 -17.25 -2.61 28.32
N GLN A 172 -16.78 -1.35 28.31
CA GLN A 172 -17.67 -0.21 28.06
C GLN A 172 -18.14 -0.21 26.62
N VAL A 173 -17.23 -0.57 25.69
CA VAL A 173 -17.59 -0.84 24.30
C VAL A 173 -18.53 -2.03 24.23
N GLN A 174 -18.22 -3.15 24.90
CA GLN A 174 -19.08 -4.33 24.93
C GLN A 174 -20.50 -4.01 25.41
N LYS A 175 -20.66 -3.31 26.54
CA LYS A 175 -21.96 -2.90 27.08
C LYS A 175 -22.71 -1.97 26.12
N SER A 176 -21.99 -1.10 25.42
CA SER A 176 -22.57 -0.23 24.40
C SER A 176 -23.09 -1.03 23.21
N VAL A 177 -22.32 -2.02 22.76
CA VAL A 177 -22.73 -2.95 21.70
C VAL A 177 -23.91 -3.80 22.14
N GLU A 178 -23.91 -4.28 23.39
CA GLU A 178 -25.00 -5.08 23.96
C GLU A 178 -26.32 -4.32 23.96
N VAL A 179 -26.34 -3.09 24.51
CA VAL A 179 -27.53 -2.23 24.50
C VAL A 179 -28.02 -1.95 23.08
N LEU A 180 -27.09 -1.78 22.14
CA LEU A 180 -27.41 -1.55 20.73
C LEU A 180 -28.04 -2.79 20.10
N LEU A 181 -27.44 -3.97 20.26
CA LEU A 181 -27.93 -5.23 19.69
C LEU A 181 -29.33 -5.60 20.22
N ASP A 182 -29.59 -5.36 21.51
CA ASP A 182 -30.90 -5.63 22.12
C ASP A 182 -32.05 -4.78 21.53
N GLY A 183 -31.72 -3.59 21.01
CA GLY A 183 -32.67 -2.66 20.41
C GLY A 183 -32.58 -2.56 18.88
N LEU A 184 -31.73 -3.34 18.24
CA LEU A 184 -31.45 -3.23 16.81
C LEU A 184 -32.57 -3.91 16.00
N PRO A 185 -33.29 -3.18 15.14
CA PRO A 185 -34.22 -3.82 14.20
C PRO A 185 -33.43 -4.68 13.19
N PRO A 186 -34.09 -5.65 12.53
CA PRO A 186 -33.44 -6.47 11.50
C PRO A 186 -32.71 -5.61 10.47
N ILE A 187 -31.45 -5.96 10.20
CA ILE A 187 -30.63 -5.36 9.15
C ILE A 187 -30.81 -6.19 7.88
N ASP A 188 -31.12 -5.52 6.79
CA ASP A 188 -31.20 -6.14 5.47
C ASP A 188 -29.83 -6.60 4.97
N ASP A 189 -29.77 -7.80 4.42
CA ASP A 189 -28.54 -8.37 3.87
C ASP A 189 -28.05 -7.57 2.65
N VAL A 190 -26.76 -7.23 2.64
CA VAL A 190 -26.11 -6.59 1.49
C VAL A 190 -25.82 -7.59 0.37
N VAL A 191 -25.60 -8.85 0.73
CA VAL A 191 -25.41 -9.95 -0.21
C VAL A 191 -26.79 -10.57 -0.52
N PRO A 192 -27.18 -10.71 -1.81
CA PRO A 192 -28.46 -11.29 -2.17
C PRO A 192 -28.65 -12.70 -1.62
N ALA A 193 -29.90 -13.07 -1.34
CA ALA A 193 -30.24 -14.37 -0.75
C ALA A 193 -29.77 -15.58 -1.60
N SER A 194 -29.71 -15.44 -2.94
CA SER A 194 -29.18 -16.47 -3.84
C SER A 194 -27.71 -16.76 -3.54
N VAL A 195 -26.88 -15.71 -3.53
CA VAL A 195 -25.43 -15.79 -3.26
C VAL A 195 -25.18 -16.29 -1.83
N ARG A 196 -25.94 -15.80 -0.84
CA ARG A 196 -25.80 -16.29 0.54
C ARG A 196 -26.10 -17.77 0.68
N SER A 197 -27.14 -18.26 0.01
CA SER A 197 -27.52 -19.68 0.07
C SER A 197 -26.51 -20.57 -0.63
N GLU A 198 -25.91 -20.09 -1.73
CA GLU A 198 -24.87 -20.81 -2.46
C GLU A 198 -23.56 -20.93 -1.66
N LEU A 199 -23.17 -19.86 -0.97
CA LEU A 199 -21.92 -19.77 -0.24
C LEU A 199 -22.05 -20.10 1.27
N ASP A 200 -23.21 -20.57 1.72
CA ASP A 200 -23.53 -20.88 3.12
C ASP A 200 -23.23 -19.69 4.07
N LEU A 201 -23.58 -18.48 3.63
CA LEU A 201 -23.35 -17.24 4.38
C LEU A 201 -24.50 -16.95 5.35
N MET A 202 -24.13 -16.60 6.57
CA MET A 202 -25.04 -16.20 7.63
C MET A 202 -25.76 -14.88 7.26
N PRO A 203 -27.03 -14.67 7.68
CA PRO A 203 -27.64 -13.35 7.58
C PRO A 203 -26.84 -12.30 8.35
N VAL A 204 -26.71 -11.08 7.83
CA VAL A 204 -25.85 -10.01 8.37
C VAL A 204 -26.22 -9.65 9.82
N SER A 205 -27.51 -9.67 10.16
CA SER A 205 -27.98 -9.43 11.53
C SER A 205 -27.44 -10.48 12.50
N GLU A 206 -27.45 -11.75 12.09
CA GLU A 206 -26.88 -12.84 12.88
C GLU A 206 -25.35 -12.77 12.90
N ALA A 207 -24.71 -12.38 11.79
CA ALA A 207 -23.26 -12.22 11.76
C ALA A 207 -22.78 -11.13 12.75
N TYR A 208 -23.47 -9.99 12.85
CA TYR A 208 -23.19 -8.98 13.89
C TYR A 208 -23.44 -9.51 15.31
N GLU A 209 -24.52 -10.27 15.52
CA GLU A 209 -24.78 -10.90 16.82
C GLU A 209 -23.64 -11.86 17.19
N ARG A 210 -23.25 -12.75 16.28
CA ARG A 210 -22.26 -13.81 16.52
C ARG A 210 -20.83 -13.31 16.63
N ILE A 211 -20.47 -12.21 15.95
CA ILE A 211 -19.15 -11.60 16.11
C ILE A 211 -19.04 -10.85 17.45
N HIS A 212 -20.12 -10.27 17.98
CA HIS A 212 -20.07 -9.52 19.23
C HIS A 212 -20.46 -10.33 20.47
N ARG A 213 -21.40 -11.28 20.32
CA ARG A 213 -21.96 -12.16 21.36
C ARG A 213 -21.90 -13.63 20.92
N PRO A 214 -20.70 -14.19 20.64
CA PRO A 214 -20.59 -15.60 20.27
C PRO A 214 -21.04 -16.51 21.42
N GLU A 215 -21.77 -17.59 21.08
CA GLU A 215 -22.02 -18.67 22.03
C GLU A 215 -20.88 -19.69 22.03
N THR A 216 -20.24 -19.87 20.87
CA THR A 216 -19.11 -20.78 20.67
C THR A 216 -17.94 -20.11 19.95
N ASP A 217 -16.74 -20.69 20.02
CA ASP A 217 -15.60 -20.20 19.23
C ASP A 217 -15.86 -20.26 17.72
N ARG A 218 -16.67 -21.21 17.25
CA ARG A 218 -16.98 -21.33 15.82
C ARG A 218 -17.85 -20.16 15.34
N ASP A 219 -18.74 -19.66 16.19
CA ASP A 219 -19.69 -18.58 15.86
C ASP A 219 -18.97 -17.34 15.34
N HIS A 220 -17.99 -16.82 16.09
CA HIS A 220 -17.29 -15.60 15.70
C HIS A 220 -16.38 -15.80 14.50
N LEU A 221 -15.90 -17.02 14.25
CA LEU A 221 -15.11 -17.34 13.06
C LEU A 221 -15.99 -17.31 11.81
N THR A 222 -17.13 -18.02 11.83
CA THR A 222 -18.09 -18.02 10.71
C THR A 222 -18.68 -16.62 10.46
N ALA A 223 -18.99 -15.89 11.53
CA ALA A 223 -19.49 -14.52 11.43
C ALA A 223 -18.45 -13.58 10.81
N ARG A 224 -17.18 -13.71 11.20
CA ARG A 224 -16.09 -12.94 10.61
C ARG A 224 -15.93 -13.25 9.13
N ASP A 225 -16.01 -14.52 8.73
CA ASP A 225 -15.87 -14.91 7.33
C ASP A 225 -17.04 -14.40 6.47
N THR A 226 -18.26 -14.41 7.03
CA THR A 226 -19.44 -13.76 6.42
C THR A 226 -19.23 -12.25 6.25
N LEU A 227 -18.86 -11.54 7.32
CA LEU A 227 -18.66 -10.09 7.27
C LEU A 227 -17.47 -9.67 6.39
N ARG A 228 -16.45 -10.53 6.24
CA ARG A 228 -15.37 -10.36 5.26
C ARG A 228 -15.89 -10.44 3.84
N PHE A 229 -16.74 -11.43 3.55
CA PHE A 229 -17.37 -11.55 2.26
C PHE A 229 -18.30 -10.36 1.96
N ASP A 230 -19.10 -9.93 2.93
CA ASP A 230 -19.94 -8.72 2.80
C ASP A 230 -19.10 -7.49 2.45
N GLU A 231 -17.98 -7.27 3.15
CA GLU A 231 -17.06 -6.16 2.89
C GLU A 231 -16.45 -6.24 1.47
N ALA A 232 -16.03 -7.44 1.04
CA ALA A 232 -15.52 -7.67 -0.31
C ALA A 232 -16.60 -7.45 -1.37
N PHE A 233 -17.82 -7.95 -1.14
CA PHE A 233 -18.94 -7.87 -2.07
C PHE A 233 -19.40 -6.43 -2.28
N VAL A 234 -19.52 -5.64 -1.21
CA VAL A 234 -19.82 -4.21 -1.29
C VAL A 234 -18.70 -3.46 -2.04
N LEU A 235 -17.43 -3.75 -1.73
CA LEU A 235 -16.29 -3.15 -2.42
C LEU A 235 -16.32 -3.45 -3.93
N GLN A 236 -16.46 -4.72 -4.30
CA GLN A 236 -16.44 -5.13 -5.71
C GLN A 236 -17.66 -4.61 -6.46
N SER A 237 -18.84 -4.61 -5.85
CA SER A 237 -20.05 -4.01 -6.43
C SER A 237 -19.87 -2.52 -6.71
N ALA A 238 -19.30 -1.76 -5.77
CA ALA A 238 -19.01 -0.34 -5.96
C ALA A 238 -18.05 -0.10 -7.15
N LEU A 239 -16.97 -0.89 -7.24
CA LEU A 239 -15.98 -0.79 -8.32
C LEU A 239 -16.58 -1.15 -9.69
N LEU A 240 -17.40 -2.20 -9.75
CA LEU A 240 -18.11 -2.60 -10.97
C LEU A 240 -19.15 -1.56 -11.39
N GLN A 241 -19.88 -0.95 -10.45
CA GLN A 241 -20.82 0.13 -10.76
C GLN A 241 -20.09 1.38 -11.28
N GLN A 242 -18.95 1.74 -10.68
CA GLN A 242 -18.09 2.82 -11.18
C GLN A 242 -17.59 2.52 -12.61
N ARG A 243 -17.17 1.29 -12.87
CA ARG A 243 -16.76 0.83 -14.21
C ARG A 243 -17.92 0.91 -15.22
N ALA A 244 -19.12 0.50 -14.83
CA ALA A 244 -20.31 0.59 -15.65
C ALA A 244 -20.70 2.05 -15.96
N LEU A 245 -20.58 2.95 -14.98
CA LEU A 245 -20.80 4.40 -15.18
C LEU A 245 -19.82 4.99 -16.20
N VAL A 246 -18.54 4.61 -16.16
CA VAL A 246 -17.59 5.07 -17.18
C VAL A 246 -17.96 4.53 -18.55
N ARG A 247 -18.38 3.26 -18.65
CA ARG A 247 -18.85 2.65 -19.91
C ARG A 247 -20.14 3.26 -20.47
N ARG A 248 -20.92 4.00 -19.68
CA ARG A 248 -22.08 4.76 -20.19
C ARG A 248 -21.69 6.02 -20.96
N SER A 249 -20.44 6.48 -20.81
CA SER A 249 -19.93 7.59 -21.60
C SER A 249 -19.63 7.11 -23.00
N ALA A 250 -19.99 7.91 -24.02
CA ALA A 250 -19.57 7.62 -25.39
C ALA A 250 -18.10 8.03 -25.57
N ALA A 251 -17.30 7.17 -26.20
CA ALA A 251 -15.98 7.49 -26.70
C ALA A 251 -15.97 7.47 -28.22
N THR A 252 -15.04 8.20 -28.82
CA THR A 252 -14.83 8.19 -30.28
C THR A 252 -14.05 6.92 -30.66
N PRO A 253 -14.60 5.98 -31.45
CA PRO A 253 -13.87 4.79 -31.87
C PRO A 253 -12.61 5.13 -32.67
N ARG A 254 -11.49 4.52 -32.31
CA ARG A 254 -10.17 4.72 -32.91
C ARG A 254 -9.75 3.47 -33.70
N ARG A 255 -10.11 3.44 -34.98
CA ARG A 255 -9.84 2.30 -35.89
C ARG A 255 -8.56 2.54 -36.68
N ALA A 256 -7.63 1.59 -36.63
CA ALA A 256 -6.50 1.54 -37.55
C ALA A 256 -6.94 0.88 -38.87
N THR A 257 -6.40 1.37 -39.99
CA THR A 257 -6.60 0.78 -41.31
C THR A 257 -5.52 -0.26 -41.60
N PRO A 258 -5.82 -1.31 -42.40
CA PRO A 258 -4.86 -2.38 -42.70
C PRO A 258 -3.53 -1.92 -43.32
N ASP A 259 -3.55 -0.82 -44.07
CA ASP A 259 -2.37 -0.24 -44.76
C ASP A 259 -1.90 1.08 -44.12
N GLY A 260 -2.22 1.26 -42.84
CA GLY A 260 -2.07 2.49 -42.10
C GLY A 260 -0.69 2.79 -41.52
N LEU A 261 -0.66 3.77 -40.61
CA LEU A 261 0.52 4.13 -39.83
C LEU A 261 0.97 2.98 -38.94
N LEU A 262 0.02 2.28 -38.31
CA LEU A 262 0.33 1.15 -37.43
C LEU A 262 0.93 -0.03 -38.20
N ALA A 263 0.35 -0.38 -39.36
CA ALA A 263 0.87 -1.45 -40.22
C ALA A 263 2.27 -1.14 -40.74
N THR A 264 2.50 0.10 -41.17
CA THR A 264 3.82 0.59 -41.61
C THR A 264 4.85 0.48 -40.48
N PHE A 265 4.47 0.86 -39.26
CA PHE A 265 5.31 0.77 -38.08
C PHE A 265 5.65 -0.68 -37.73
N ASP A 266 4.64 -1.55 -37.65
CA ASP A 266 4.81 -2.97 -37.30
C ASP A 266 5.73 -3.68 -38.31
N ALA A 267 5.66 -3.35 -39.61
CA ALA A 267 6.53 -3.89 -40.65
C ALA A 267 7.99 -3.41 -40.56
N ALA A 268 8.24 -2.26 -39.92
CA ALA A 268 9.57 -1.68 -39.77
C ALA A 268 10.29 -2.14 -38.47
N LEU A 269 9.61 -2.89 -37.59
CA LEU A 269 10.20 -3.34 -36.34
C LEU A 269 11.36 -4.33 -36.60
N PRO A 270 12.53 -4.14 -35.97
CA PRO A 270 13.68 -5.02 -36.18
C PRO A 270 13.60 -6.35 -35.39
N PHE A 271 12.48 -6.60 -34.70
CA PHE A 271 12.27 -7.76 -33.85
C PHE A 271 10.80 -8.19 -33.87
N ASP A 272 10.55 -9.46 -33.55
CA ASP A 272 9.20 -9.97 -33.36
C ASP A 272 8.65 -9.61 -31.99
N ARG A 273 7.35 -9.27 -31.96
CA ARG A 273 6.60 -9.09 -30.71
C ARG A 273 6.43 -10.43 -29.98
N THR A 274 6.51 -10.42 -28.65
CA THR A 274 6.22 -11.57 -27.78
C THR A 274 4.75 -12.00 -27.88
N GLY A 275 4.40 -13.19 -27.39
CA GLY A 275 3.01 -13.66 -27.35
C GLY A 275 2.14 -12.72 -26.53
N ASP A 276 2.61 -12.33 -25.35
CA ASP A 276 1.93 -11.39 -24.46
C ASP A 276 1.76 -10.00 -25.10
N GLN A 277 2.78 -9.48 -25.78
CA GLN A 277 2.68 -8.18 -26.46
C GLN A 277 1.63 -8.18 -27.58
N ARG A 278 1.42 -9.32 -28.27
CA ARG A 278 0.36 -9.47 -29.27
C ARG A 278 -1.00 -9.53 -28.60
N LEU A 279 -1.16 -10.39 -27.59
CA LEU A 279 -2.41 -10.53 -26.83
C LEU A 279 -2.88 -9.18 -26.26
N VAL A 280 -2.01 -8.49 -25.52
CA VAL A 280 -2.33 -7.18 -24.93
C VAL A 280 -2.55 -6.13 -26.02
N GLY A 281 -1.81 -6.20 -27.13
CA GLY A 281 -2.03 -5.35 -28.29
C GLY A 281 -3.44 -5.52 -28.88
N ASP A 282 -3.90 -6.76 -29.04
CA ASP A 282 -5.22 -7.07 -29.60
C ASP A 282 -6.36 -6.68 -28.64
N GLU A 283 -6.14 -6.82 -27.32
CA GLU A 283 -7.06 -6.31 -26.30
C GLU A 283 -7.22 -4.78 -26.38
N ILE A 284 -6.11 -4.05 -26.47
CA ILE A 284 -6.13 -2.58 -26.59
C ILE A 284 -6.78 -2.16 -27.91
N THR A 285 -6.47 -2.82 -29.03
CA THR A 285 -7.11 -2.54 -30.32
C THR A 285 -8.62 -2.73 -30.21
N ARG A 286 -9.09 -3.84 -29.64
CA ARG A 286 -10.53 -4.10 -29.47
C ARG A 286 -11.21 -3.00 -28.64
N ASP A 287 -10.56 -2.55 -27.56
CA ASP A 287 -11.12 -1.52 -26.69
C ASP A 287 -11.09 -0.12 -27.35
N LEU A 288 -10.07 0.19 -28.14
CA LEU A 288 -9.97 1.45 -28.91
C LEU A 288 -11.05 1.53 -29.99
N GLU A 289 -11.44 0.40 -30.59
CA GLU A 289 -12.49 0.36 -31.61
C GLU A 289 -13.92 0.43 -31.06
N ALA A 290 -14.07 0.34 -29.74
CA ALA A 290 -15.37 0.39 -29.08
C ALA A 290 -15.90 1.83 -28.94
N GLU A 291 -17.22 1.96 -28.85
CA GLU A 291 -17.91 3.25 -28.58
C GLU A 291 -17.88 3.65 -27.10
N VAL A 292 -17.14 2.91 -26.27
CA VAL A 292 -16.99 3.14 -24.83
C VAL A 292 -15.52 3.41 -24.49
N PRO A 293 -15.22 4.28 -23.50
CA PRO A 293 -13.85 4.57 -23.13
C PRO A 293 -13.13 3.32 -22.64
N MET A 294 -11.94 3.09 -23.18
CA MET A 294 -11.01 2.11 -22.62
C MET A 294 -10.47 2.65 -21.30
N ASN A 295 -10.41 1.80 -20.28
CA ASN A 295 -9.75 2.06 -19.01
C ASN A 295 -8.93 0.84 -18.65
N ARG A 296 -7.65 0.82 -19.05
CA ARG A 296 -6.82 -0.39 -18.97
C ARG A 296 -5.49 -0.12 -18.25
N LEU A 297 -5.11 -1.02 -17.35
CA LEU A 297 -3.79 -1.12 -16.73
C LEU A 297 -2.99 -2.22 -17.42
N VAL A 298 -1.88 -1.86 -18.04
CA VAL A 298 -0.88 -2.81 -18.54
C VAL A 298 0.25 -2.88 -17.53
N GLN A 299 0.40 -4.05 -16.92
CA GLN A 299 1.49 -4.36 -16.02
C GLN A 299 2.43 -5.38 -16.64
N GLY A 300 3.67 -5.36 -16.19
CA GLY A 300 4.68 -6.32 -16.61
C GLY A 300 6.06 -5.89 -16.16
N GLU A 301 7.03 -6.79 -16.28
CA GLU A 301 8.38 -6.49 -15.84
C GLU A 301 8.99 -5.27 -16.53
N VAL A 302 9.94 -4.63 -15.84
CA VAL A 302 10.80 -3.61 -16.44
C VAL A 302 11.48 -4.18 -17.70
N GLY A 303 11.24 -3.54 -18.85
CA GLY A 303 11.79 -3.99 -20.14
C GLY A 303 10.92 -4.99 -20.92
N SER A 304 9.73 -5.36 -20.45
CA SER A 304 8.81 -6.25 -21.17
C SER A 304 8.18 -5.64 -22.44
N GLY A 305 8.49 -4.38 -22.77
CA GLY A 305 7.97 -3.71 -23.97
C GLY A 305 6.63 -2.99 -23.78
N LYS A 306 6.23 -2.63 -22.56
CA LYS A 306 5.01 -1.83 -22.28
C LYS A 306 4.90 -0.56 -23.13
N THR A 307 6.00 0.19 -23.27
CA THR A 307 6.04 1.41 -24.08
C THR A 307 5.79 1.14 -25.57
N LEU A 308 6.22 -0.02 -26.08
CA LEU A 308 5.94 -0.43 -27.47
C LEU A 308 4.44 -0.63 -27.68
N VAL A 309 3.78 -1.35 -26.76
CA VAL A 309 2.34 -1.58 -26.81
C VAL A 309 1.56 -0.26 -26.73
N ALA A 310 1.98 0.65 -25.85
CA ALA A 310 1.39 1.99 -25.77
C ALA A 310 1.61 2.83 -27.03
N LEU A 311 2.81 2.79 -27.63
CA LEU A 311 3.10 3.50 -28.89
C LEU A 311 2.21 3.00 -30.03
N ARG A 312 2.00 1.68 -30.14
CA ARG A 312 1.06 1.10 -31.13
C ARG A 312 -0.37 1.62 -30.95
N ALA A 313 -0.82 1.77 -29.71
CA ALA A 313 -2.12 2.38 -29.39
C ALA A 313 -2.18 3.86 -29.83
N MET A 314 -1.12 4.64 -29.58
CA MET A 314 -1.05 6.04 -30.02
C MET A 314 -1.07 6.17 -31.55
N LEU A 315 -0.44 5.23 -32.26
CA LEU A 315 -0.46 5.18 -33.72
C LEU A 315 -1.87 4.93 -34.26
N ALA A 316 -2.62 4.00 -33.68
CA ALA A 316 -4.02 3.76 -34.06
C ALA A 316 -4.90 5.01 -33.85
N VAL A 317 -4.69 5.73 -32.74
CA VAL A 317 -5.40 7.00 -32.48
C VAL A 317 -5.01 8.08 -33.49
N ALA A 318 -3.71 8.26 -33.75
CA ALA A 318 -3.21 9.22 -34.72
C ALA A 318 -3.74 8.96 -36.14
N GLU A 319 -3.84 7.69 -36.51
CA GLU A 319 -4.35 7.28 -37.81
C GLU A 319 -5.84 7.61 -38.00
N SER A 320 -6.63 7.52 -36.92
CA SER A 320 -8.02 7.98 -36.90
C SER A 320 -8.18 9.51 -36.80
N GLY A 321 -7.09 10.27 -36.84
CA GLY A 321 -7.07 11.74 -36.75
C GLY A 321 -7.05 12.31 -35.33
N GLY A 322 -6.93 11.46 -34.31
CA GLY A 322 -6.86 11.88 -32.90
C GLY A 322 -5.43 12.17 -32.42
N GLN A 323 -5.35 12.78 -31.24
CA GLN A 323 -4.10 13.05 -30.53
C GLN A 323 -3.99 12.13 -29.31
N SER A 324 -2.75 11.77 -28.98
CA SER A 324 -2.42 11.03 -27.76
C SER A 324 -1.54 11.86 -26.84
N ALA A 325 -1.76 11.73 -25.53
CA ALA A 325 -0.94 12.35 -24.50
C ALA A 325 -0.28 11.26 -23.62
N LEU A 326 1.05 11.23 -23.55
CA LEU A 326 1.82 10.43 -22.60
C LEU A 326 2.22 11.32 -21.41
N LEU A 327 1.73 10.96 -20.23
CA LEU A 327 2.06 11.59 -18.96
C LEU A 327 3.19 10.82 -18.28
N ALA A 328 4.32 11.49 -18.04
CA ALA A 328 5.50 10.95 -17.38
C ALA A 328 5.77 11.66 -16.03
N PRO A 329 6.22 10.95 -14.98
CA PRO A 329 6.36 11.46 -13.60
C PRO A 329 7.38 12.58 -13.46
N THR A 330 8.42 12.57 -14.29
CA THR A 330 9.52 13.54 -14.24
C THR A 330 9.81 14.08 -15.63
N GLU A 331 10.40 15.28 -15.67
CA GLU A 331 10.76 15.92 -16.94
C GLU A 331 11.85 15.13 -17.68
N VAL A 332 12.78 14.53 -16.94
CA VAL A 332 13.82 13.64 -17.49
C VAL A 332 13.17 12.44 -18.20
N LEU A 333 12.20 11.79 -17.56
CA LEU A 333 11.50 10.66 -18.18
C LEU A 333 10.65 11.12 -19.38
N ALA A 334 9.99 12.28 -19.30
CA ALA A 334 9.23 12.84 -20.42
C ALA A 334 10.13 13.08 -21.65
N ALA A 335 11.29 13.71 -21.45
CA ALA A 335 12.27 13.94 -22.51
C ALA A 335 12.82 12.61 -23.08
N GLN A 336 13.07 11.63 -22.23
CA GLN A 336 13.53 10.31 -22.66
C GLN A 336 12.47 9.57 -23.48
N HIS A 337 11.21 9.53 -23.04
CA HIS A 337 10.13 8.94 -23.82
C HIS A 337 10.02 9.59 -25.19
N LEU A 338 10.07 10.92 -25.26
CA LEU A 338 10.03 11.62 -26.54
C LEU A 338 11.17 11.18 -27.47
N ARG A 339 12.41 11.11 -26.95
CA ARG A 339 13.57 10.64 -27.74
C ARG A 339 13.40 9.20 -28.19
N SER A 340 13.03 8.31 -27.27
CA SER A 340 12.83 6.88 -27.55
C SER A 340 11.72 6.67 -28.58
N ILE A 341 10.58 7.33 -28.42
CA ILE A 341 9.45 7.28 -29.36
C ILE A 341 9.89 7.80 -30.72
N THR A 342 10.54 8.97 -30.77
CA THR A 342 11.03 9.56 -32.03
C THR A 342 12.00 8.64 -32.75
N ALA A 343 12.93 8.01 -32.02
CA ALA A 343 13.87 7.06 -32.58
C ALA A 343 13.17 5.78 -33.09
N THR A 344 12.23 5.24 -32.32
CA THR A 344 11.49 4.01 -32.66
C THR A 344 10.58 4.22 -33.88
N LEU A 345 9.98 5.41 -34.02
CA LEU A 345 9.15 5.78 -35.17
C LEU A 345 9.97 5.91 -36.46
N GLY A 346 11.27 6.21 -36.37
CA GLY A 346 12.08 6.57 -37.51
C GLY A 346 11.72 7.95 -38.09
N PRO A 347 12.51 8.46 -39.05
CA PRO A 347 12.42 9.84 -39.52
C PRO A 347 11.09 10.18 -40.18
N ASP A 348 10.53 9.26 -40.98
CA ASP A 348 9.32 9.51 -41.77
C ASP A 348 8.06 9.60 -40.91
N LEU A 349 7.84 8.62 -40.02
CA LEU A 349 6.69 8.64 -39.12
C LEU A 349 6.82 9.75 -38.08
N ALA A 350 8.02 10.02 -37.57
CA ALA A 350 8.24 11.12 -36.63
C ALA A 350 7.90 12.49 -37.25
N ALA A 351 8.25 12.72 -38.52
CA ALA A 351 7.91 13.95 -39.22
C ALA A 351 6.40 14.13 -39.40
N ARG A 352 5.67 13.03 -39.65
CA ARG A 352 4.21 13.03 -39.81
C ARG A 352 3.48 13.22 -38.48
N LEU A 353 3.88 12.49 -37.44
CA LEU A 353 3.22 12.47 -36.13
C LEU A 353 3.58 13.67 -35.25
N ARG A 354 4.74 14.29 -35.50
CA ARG A 354 5.29 15.43 -34.74
C ARG A 354 5.26 15.21 -33.22
N PRO A 355 6.00 14.22 -32.69
CA PRO A 355 6.16 14.05 -31.25
C PRO A 355 6.57 15.38 -30.59
N THR A 356 5.80 15.84 -29.61
CA THR A 356 5.98 17.18 -29.00
C THR A 356 6.12 17.06 -27.48
N LEU A 357 7.11 17.77 -26.90
CA LEU A 357 7.31 17.85 -25.45
C LEU A 357 6.50 18.99 -24.83
N LEU A 358 5.90 18.76 -23.66
CA LEU A 358 5.38 19.81 -22.80
C LEU A 358 5.73 19.57 -21.31
N THR A 359 6.64 20.37 -20.77
CA THR A 359 7.07 20.31 -19.36
C THR A 359 7.01 21.68 -18.69
N GLY A 360 7.27 21.73 -17.37
CA GLY A 360 7.21 22.95 -16.57
C GLY A 360 8.39 23.88 -16.82
N GLN A 361 9.57 23.32 -17.09
CA GLN A 361 10.83 24.08 -17.26
C GLN A 361 11.06 24.63 -18.68
N MET A 362 10.12 24.48 -19.62
CA MET A 362 10.28 25.01 -20.97
C MET A 362 10.32 26.54 -20.99
N THR A 363 11.18 27.10 -21.85
CA THR A 363 11.17 28.55 -22.11
C THR A 363 9.82 28.99 -22.68
N VAL A 364 9.47 30.26 -22.48
CA VAL A 364 8.20 30.83 -22.98
C VAL A 364 8.03 30.61 -24.49
N ALA A 365 9.10 30.75 -25.27
CA ALA A 365 9.07 30.54 -26.72
C ALA A 365 8.81 29.07 -27.10
N GLN A 366 9.51 28.14 -26.45
CA GLN A 366 9.32 26.69 -26.68
C GLN A 366 7.91 26.26 -26.26
N ARG A 367 7.43 26.70 -25.09
CA ARG A 367 6.10 26.39 -24.57
C ARG A 367 5.02 26.91 -25.51
N LYS A 368 5.13 28.15 -25.99
CA LYS A 368 4.18 28.72 -26.95
C LYS A 368 4.13 27.91 -28.26
N LYS A 369 5.28 27.49 -28.80
CA LYS A 369 5.34 26.65 -29.99
C LYS A 369 4.68 25.28 -29.78
N ALA A 370 4.94 24.65 -28.64
CA ALA A 370 4.33 23.37 -28.27
C ALA A 370 2.81 23.50 -28.15
N LEU A 371 2.31 24.48 -27.38
CA LEU A 371 0.87 24.73 -27.22
C LEU A 371 0.15 24.98 -28.55
N LEU A 372 0.74 25.80 -29.43
CA LEU A 372 0.18 26.03 -30.76
C LEU A 372 0.11 24.74 -31.60
N SER A 373 1.11 23.87 -31.50
CA SER A 373 1.13 22.58 -32.21
C SER A 373 0.08 21.61 -31.65
N ILE A 374 -0.17 21.65 -30.34
CA ILE A 374 -1.16 20.82 -29.66
C ILE A 374 -2.59 21.27 -30.01
N VAL A 375 -2.90 22.55 -29.83
CA VAL A 375 -4.27 23.08 -30.05
C VAL A 375 -4.68 23.10 -31.53
N SER A 376 -3.71 23.15 -32.45
CA SER A 376 -3.97 23.07 -33.89
C SER A 376 -4.09 21.64 -34.44
N GLY A 377 -3.92 20.61 -33.59
CA GLY A 377 -3.96 19.21 -34.01
C GLY A 377 -2.72 18.73 -34.77
N GLN A 378 -1.67 19.56 -34.89
CA GLN A 378 -0.45 19.19 -35.62
C GLN A 378 0.40 18.15 -34.86
N ALA A 379 0.37 18.18 -33.53
CA ALA A 379 1.06 17.22 -32.69
C ALA A 379 0.15 16.01 -32.39
N HIS A 380 0.37 14.88 -33.05
CA HIS A 380 -0.42 13.67 -32.84
C HIS A 380 0.02 12.90 -31.60
N VAL A 381 1.30 13.03 -31.21
CA VAL A 381 1.85 12.44 -29.98
C VAL A 381 2.43 13.56 -29.13
N VAL A 382 1.88 13.73 -27.93
CA VAL A 382 2.32 14.72 -26.96
C VAL A 382 2.87 14.00 -25.75
N VAL A 383 4.09 14.33 -25.34
CA VAL A 383 4.73 13.77 -24.14
C VAL A 383 4.96 14.88 -23.14
N GLY A 384 4.66 14.66 -21.87
CA GLY A 384 4.82 15.72 -20.88
C GLY A 384 4.66 15.27 -19.44
N THR A 385 4.86 16.22 -18.53
CA THR A 385 4.62 16.03 -17.10
C THR A 385 3.22 16.53 -16.73
N HIS A 386 2.97 16.73 -15.42
CA HIS A 386 1.78 17.39 -14.89
C HIS A 386 1.42 18.72 -15.59
N ALA A 387 2.36 19.35 -16.30
CA ALA A 387 2.10 20.49 -17.18
C ALA A 387 0.95 20.25 -18.17
N LEU A 388 0.77 19.02 -18.67
CA LEU A 388 -0.32 18.63 -19.57
C LEU A 388 -1.71 18.76 -18.92
N ILE A 389 -1.77 18.69 -17.60
CA ILE A 389 -3.02 18.69 -16.83
C ILE A 389 -3.50 20.13 -16.57
N SER A 390 -2.61 21.12 -16.67
CA SER A 390 -2.97 22.51 -16.36
C SER A 390 -4.13 23.01 -17.23
N GLU A 391 -4.96 23.90 -16.68
CA GLU A 391 -6.14 24.44 -17.39
C GLU A 391 -5.79 25.10 -18.73
N THR A 392 -4.58 25.65 -18.86
CA THR A 392 -4.11 26.34 -20.07
C THR A 392 -3.82 25.43 -21.27
N VAL A 393 -3.84 24.11 -21.10
CA VAL A 393 -3.55 23.15 -22.17
C VAL A 393 -4.85 22.62 -22.76
N GLU A 394 -5.10 22.94 -24.02
CA GLU A 394 -6.24 22.46 -24.79
C GLU A 394 -5.74 21.62 -25.98
N PHE A 395 -6.42 20.50 -26.23
CA PHE A 395 -6.17 19.62 -27.36
C PHE A 395 -7.21 19.85 -28.44
N PHE A 396 -6.83 19.61 -29.69
CA PHE A 396 -7.78 19.63 -30.82
C PHE A 396 -8.73 18.43 -30.76
N ASP A 397 -8.18 17.22 -30.62
CA ASP A 397 -8.93 15.97 -30.44
C ASP A 397 -8.12 14.99 -29.58
N LEU A 398 -8.25 15.06 -28.26
CA LEU A 398 -7.57 14.12 -27.37
C LEU A 398 -8.31 12.77 -27.37
N GLY A 399 -7.73 11.76 -28.02
CA GLY A 399 -8.31 10.42 -28.16
C GLY A 399 -7.77 9.39 -27.17
N LEU A 400 -6.50 9.51 -26.75
CA LEU A 400 -5.85 8.57 -25.83
C LEU A 400 -4.96 9.28 -24.82
N VAL A 401 -5.05 8.88 -23.56
CA VAL A 401 -4.15 9.26 -22.49
C VAL A 401 -3.39 8.02 -22.04
N VAL A 402 -2.06 8.10 -22.08
CA VAL A 402 -1.16 7.09 -21.53
C VAL A 402 -0.50 7.64 -20.27
N VAL A 403 -0.60 6.94 -19.16
CA VAL A 403 0.05 7.32 -17.90
C VAL A 403 1.14 6.31 -17.59
N ASP A 404 2.39 6.75 -17.51
CA ASP A 404 3.51 5.88 -17.10
C ASP A 404 3.85 6.08 -15.62
N GLU A 405 4.18 4.98 -14.93
CA GLU A 405 4.44 4.87 -13.50
C GLU A 405 3.40 5.56 -12.61
N GLN A 406 2.20 4.97 -12.63
CA GLN A 406 0.99 5.44 -11.97
C GLN A 406 1.14 5.82 -10.49
N HIS A 407 2.06 5.18 -9.74
CA HIS A 407 2.16 5.37 -8.29
C HIS A 407 2.54 6.79 -7.86
N ARG A 408 2.97 7.67 -8.78
CA ARG A 408 3.22 9.10 -8.50
C ARG A 408 2.07 10.04 -8.89
N PHE A 409 1.02 9.54 -9.55
CA PHE A 409 -0.09 10.35 -10.06
C PHE A 409 -1.40 10.02 -9.34
N GLY A 410 -1.97 11.02 -8.67
CA GLY A 410 -3.22 10.87 -7.90
C GLY A 410 -4.44 10.59 -8.80
N VAL A 411 -5.51 10.07 -8.19
CA VAL A 411 -6.79 9.78 -8.88
C VAL A 411 -7.36 11.03 -9.57
N ASP A 412 -7.30 12.19 -8.90
CA ASP A 412 -7.84 13.46 -9.38
C ASP A 412 -7.14 13.99 -10.64
N GLN A 413 -5.84 13.70 -10.77
CA GLN A 413 -5.04 14.11 -11.92
C GLN A 413 -5.46 13.36 -13.19
N ARG A 414 -5.88 12.10 -13.06
CA ARG A 414 -6.42 11.30 -14.18
C ARG A 414 -7.78 11.81 -14.62
N GLU A 415 -8.65 12.18 -13.67
CA GLU A 415 -9.93 12.79 -13.99
C GLU A 415 -9.77 14.11 -14.73
N ALA A 416 -8.79 14.93 -14.35
CA ALA A 416 -8.55 16.22 -15.00
C ALA A 416 -8.18 16.05 -16.49
N LEU A 417 -7.39 15.04 -16.86
CA LEU A 417 -7.11 14.74 -18.27
C LEU A 417 -8.33 14.15 -19.00
N ARG A 418 -9.15 13.32 -18.34
CA ARG A 418 -10.40 12.82 -18.92
C ARG A 418 -11.37 13.95 -19.28
N LYS A 419 -11.39 15.03 -18.49
CA LYS A 419 -12.23 16.21 -18.71
C LYS A 419 -11.75 17.12 -19.85
N LYS A 420 -10.53 16.92 -20.38
CA LYS A 420 -9.97 17.74 -21.47
C LYS A 420 -10.38 17.29 -22.88
N GLY A 421 -10.87 16.06 -23.05
CA GLY A 421 -11.43 15.60 -24.32
C GLY A 421 -12.87 16.10 -24.49
N ALA A 422 -13.27 16.44 -25.72
CA ALA A 422 -14.66 16.76 -26.03
C ALA A 422 -15.58 15.56 -25.76
N THR A 423 -15.09 14.35 -26.07
CA THR A 423 -15.56 13.08 -25.53
C THR A 423 -14.48 12.51 -24.60
N PRO A 424 -14.84 11.70 -23.57
CA PRO A 424 -13.84 11.11 -22.69
C PRO A 424 -12.81 10.29 -23.49
N PRO A 425 -11.51 10.61 -23.38
CA PRO A 425 -10.47 9.86 -24.08
C PRO A 425 -10.36 8.44 -23.52
N HIS A 426 -9.82 7.54 -24.33
CA HIS A 426 -9.34 6.24 -23.87
C HIS A 426 -8.17 6.44 -22.89
N VAL A 427 -8.07 5.61 -21.85
CA VAL A 427 -7.03 5.69 -20.82
C VAL A 427 -6.28 4.36 -20.75
N LEU A 428 -4.97 4.44 -20.95
CA LEU A 428 -4.02 3.36 -20.78
C LEU A 428 -3.05 3.72 -19.66
N VAL A 429 -2.91 2.85 -18.67
CA VAL A 429 -2.00 3.04 -17.57
C VAL A 429 -0.91 1.98 -17.65
N LEU A 430 0.34 2.39 -17.49
CA LEU A 430 1.50 1.51 -17.49
C LEU A 430 2.09 1.48 -16.08
N THR A 431 2.46 0.30 -15.62
CA THR A 431 3.26 0.13 -14.40
C THR A 431 4.38 -0.85 -14.66
N ALA A 432 5.60 -0.51 -14.24
CA ALA A 432 6.71 -1.45 -14.28
C ALA A 432 6.83 -2.30 -13.03
N THR A 433 6.12 -1.94 -11.96
CA THR A 433 5.95 -2.77 -10.77
C THR A 433 4.75 -3.67 -10.98
N PRO A 434 4.95 -5.00 -11.03
CA PRO A 434 3.83 -5.93 -11.02
C PRO A 434 3.01 -5.71 -9.76
N ILE A 435 1.69 -5.61 -9.91
CA ILE A 435 0.77 -5.43 -8.79
C ILE A 435 0.03 -6.75 -8.63
N PRO A 436 -0.02 -7.34 -7.42
CA PRO A 436 -0.78 -8.57 -7.23
C PRO A 436 -2.22 -8.33 -7.65
N ARG A 437 -2.79 -9.33 -8.33
CA ARG A 437 -4.13 -9.22 -8.94
C ARG A 437 -5.18 -8.77 -7.93
N THR A 438 -5.03 -9.21 -6.68
CA THR A 438 -5.91 -8.88 -5.55
C THR A 438 -5.92 -7.38 -5.28
N VAL A 439 -4.74 -6.74 -5.23
CA VAL A 439 -4.58 -5.28 -5.08
C VAL A 439 -5.10 -4.54 -6.30
N ALA A 440 -4.81 -5.05 -7.49
CA ALA A 440 -5.34 -4.46 -8.72
C ALA A 440 -6.88 -4.45 -8.73
N MET A 441 -7.52 -5.54 -8.28
CA MET A 441 -8.98 -5.67 -8.21
C MET A 441 -9.64 -4.82 -7.12
N THR A 442 -8.93 -4.41 -6.07
CA THR A 442 -9.49 -3.60 -4.97
C THR A 442 -9.19 -2.11 -5.10
N VAL A 443 -7.98 -1.75 -5.53
CA VAL A 443 -7.50 -0.35 -5.59
C VAL A 443 -7.73 0.24 -6.97
N PHE A 444 -7.54 -0.57 -8.01
CA PHE A 444 -7.65 -0.19 -9.41
C PHE A 444 -8.78 -0.96 -10.11
N GLY A 445 -9.76 -1.47 -9.36
CA GLY A 445 -10.77 -2.40 -9.86
C GLY A 445 -11.76 -1.80 -10.87
N ASP A 446 -11.67 -0.50 -11.14
CA ASP A 446 -12.31 0.21 -12.25
C ASP A 446 -11.55 0.05 -13.59
N LEU A 447 -10.30 -0.42 -13.56
CA LEU A 447 -9.45 -0.69 -14.72
C LEU A 447 -9.50 -2.17 -15.12
N ASP A 448 -9.50 -2.43 -16.43
CA ASP A 448 -9.18 -3.73 -17.00
C ASP A 448 -7.68 -3.99 -16.90
N VAL A 449 -7.27 -5.19 -16.46
CA VAL A 449 -5.84 -5.50 -16.21
C VAL A 449 -5.30 -6.43 -17.28
N SER A 450 -4.27 -5.98 -17.99
CA SER A 450 -3.47 -6.79 -18.92
C SER A 450 -2.08 -7.04 -18.36
N THR A 451 -1.56 -8.24 -18.55
CA THR A 451 -0.23 -8.63 -18.05
C THR A 451 0.70 -9.00 -19.19
N ILE A 452 1.92 -8.46 -19.18
CA ILE A 452 3.03 -8.85 -20.06
C ILE A 452 4.12 -9.48 -19.18
N ALA A 453 4.08 -10.80 -19.06
CA ALA A 453 5.04 -11.61 -18.30
C ALA A 453 6.24 -12.03 -19.18
N GLU A 454 5.99 -12.31 -20.47
CA GLU A 454 7.03 -12.73 -21.40
C GLU A 454 8.02 -11.59 -21.70
N LEU A 455 9.29 -11.83 -21.42
CA LEU A 455 10.39 -10.91 -21.74
C LEU A 455 10.82 -11.06 -23.20
N PRO A 456 11.21 -9.96 -23.89
CA PRO A 456 11.74 -10.03 -25.25
C PRO A 456 12.96 -10.94 -25.38
N LYS A 457 13.08 -11.63 -26.52
CA LYS A 457 14.22 -12.49 -26.83
C LYS A 457 15.52 -11.68 -26.87
N GLY A 458 16.59 -12.23 -26.28
CA GLY A 458 17.93 -11.62 -26.27
C GLY A 458 18.33 -10.98 -24.94
N ARG A 459 17.40 -10.83 -23.99
CA ARG A 459 17.73 -10.38 -22.63
C ARG A 459 18.61 -11.43 -21.93
N GLN A 460 19.74 -10.98 -21.40
CA GLN A 460 20.63 -11.84 -20.62
C GLN A 460 20.12 -11.96 -19.18
N PRO A 461 20.35 -13.10 -18.49
CA PRO A 461 19.93 -13.26 -17.11
C PRO A 461 20.65 -12.25 -16.20
N ILE A 462 19.98 -11.87 -15.11
CA ILE A 462 20.54 -11.04 -14.05
C ILE A 462 20.77 -11.95 -12.83
N GLU A 463 21.99 -12.00 -12.34
CA GLU A 463 22.29 -12.67 -11.06
C GLU A 463 22.25 -11.65 -9.94
N SER A 464 21.50 -11.95 -8.87
CA SER A 464 21.37 -11.09 -7.69
C SER A 464 22.03 -11.75 -6.48
N PHE A 465 22.86 -10.99 -5.76
CA PHE A 465 23.52 -11.45 -4.53
C PHE A 465 23.34 -10.43 -3.41
N VAL A 466 22.98 -10.93 -2.23
CA VAL A 466 23.03 -10.12 -1.01
C VAL A 466 24.46 -10.08 -0.48
N VAL A 467 24.92 -8.88 -0.13
CA VAL A 467 26.24 -8.64 0.45
C VAL A 467 26.05 -8.22 1.93
N PRO A 468 25.99 -9.18 2.87
CA PRO A 468 25.85 -8.93 4.29
C PRO A 468 27.13 -8.37 4.92
N LEU A 469 27.21 -7.05 5.08
CA LEU A 469 28.38 -6.44 5.70
C LEU A 469 28.40 -6.58 7.23
N ALA A 470 27.26 -6.89 7.85
CA ALA A 470 27.19 -7.25 9.28
C ALA A 470 27.89 -8.60 9.56
N ASP A 471 27.62 -9.60 8.72
CA ASP A 471 28.16 -10.96 8.90
C ASP A 471 29.57 -11.09 8.29
N HIS A 472 29.82 -10.39 7.18
CA HIS A 472 31.05 -10.47 6.40
C HIS A 472 31.61 -9.07 6.04
N PRO A 473 32.17 -8.33 7.02
CA PRO A 473 32.69 -6.97 6.80
C PRO A 473 33.75 -6.87 5.68
N THR A 474 34.54 -7.93 5.50
CA THR A 474 35.60 -8.00 4.48
C THR A 474 35.06 -7.97 3.04
N TRP A 475 33.77 -8.28 2.83
CA TRP A 475 33.16 -8.25 1.49
C TRP A 475 32.99 -6.82 0.95
N GLY A 476 33.07 -5.79 1.81
CA GLY A 476 32.98 -4.39 1.39
C GLY A 476 33.97 -4.00 0.29
N GLY A 477 35.22 -4.46 0.39
CA GLY A 477 36.24 -4.24 -0.65
C GLY A 477 35.98 -5.04 -1.93
N ARG A 478 35.37 -6.22 -1.82
CA ARG A 478 35.08 -7.10 -2.95
C ARG A 478 34.05 -6.49 -3.91
N ILE A 479 33.10 -5.70 -3.39
CA ILE A 479 32.13 -4.95 -4.20
C ILE A 479 32.86 -4.08 -5.23
N TRP A 480 33.78 -3.23 -4.77
CA TRP A 480 34.52 -2.31 -5.64
C TRP A 480 35.46 -3.02 -6.59
N GLN A 481 36.10 -4.10 -6.14
CA GLN A 481 36.93 -4.94 -7.01
C GLN A 481 36.09 -5.55 -8.14
N ARG A 482 34.88 -6.03 -7.82
CA ARG A 482 33.97 -6.59 -8.81
C ARG A 482 33.49 -5.54 -9.81
N SER A 483 33.18 -4.33 -9.35
CA SER A 483 32.85 -3.20 -10.23
C SER A 483 34.00 -2.87 -11.18
N ALA A 484 35.23 -2.80 -10.68
CA ALA A 484 36.42 -2.52 -11.49
C ALA A 484 36.71 -3.64 -12.53
N GLU A 485 36.47 -4.91 -12.20
CA GLU A 485 36.58 -6.03 -13.15
C GLU A 485 35.62 -5.90 -14.33
N GLU A 486 34.41 -5.38 -14.11
CA GLU A 486 33.42 -5.17 -15.16
C GLU A 486 33.78 -3.95 -16.01
N VAL A 487 34.24 -2.86 -15.40
CA VAL A 487 34.77 -1.69 -16.12
C VAL A 487 35.98 -2.06 -16.99
N ALA A 488 36.88 -2.91 -16.49
CA ALA A 488 38.02 -3.40 -17.26
C ALA A 488 37.63 -4.19 -18.52
N LYS A 489 36.40 -4.73 -18.58
CA LYS A 489 35.82 -5.37 -19.77
C LYS A 489 35.15 -4.38 -20.72
N GLY A 490 35.28 -3.07 -20.48
CA GLY A 490 34.64 -2.01 -21.24
C GLY A 490 33.16 -1.78 -20.90
N ARG A 491 32.69 -2.29 -19.75
CA ARG A 491 31.29 -2.19 -19.31
C ARG A 491 31.12 -1.08 -18.29
N GLN A 492 29.88 -0.78 -17.94
CA GLN A 492 29.56 0.29 -17.01
C GLN A 492 28.82 -0.20 -15.76
N VAL A 493 28.93 0.57 -14.69
CA VAL A 493 28.42 0.21 -13.36
C VAL A 493 27.55 1.32 -12.78
N PHE A 494 26.39 0.94 -12.24
CA PHE A 494 25.58 1.79 -11.38
C PHE A 494 25.88 1.52 -9.91
N VAL A 495 25.98 2.58 -9.11
CA VAL A 495 26.07 2.53 -7.65
C VAL A 495 24.97 3.41 -7.07
N VAL A 496 24.02 2.82 -6.35
CA VAL A 496 22.85 3.51 -5.80
C VAL A 496 23.02 3.71 -4.29
N CYS A 497 22.81 4.94 -3.84
CA CYS A 497 22.82 5.32 -2.43
C CYS A 497 21.41 5.75 -1.99
N PRO A 498 21.01 5.48 -0.74
CA PRO A 498 19.70 5.91 -0.22
C PRO A 498 19.61 7.42 0.01
N ALA A 499 20.73 8.15 0.06
CA ALA A 499 20.75 9.59 0.33
C ALA A 499 21.75 10.37 -0.54
N ILE A 500 21.56 11.69 -0.58
CA ILE A 500 22.45 12.62 -1.27
C ILE A 500 23.67 12.92 -0.38
N ASP A 501 23.42 13.32 0.87
CA ASP A 501 24.41 13.54 1.92
C ASP A 501 24.06 12.72 3.17
N ALA A 502 24.92 12.73 4.18
CA ALA A 502 24.73 11.94 5.40
C ALA A 502 23.53 12.38 6.27
N VAL A 503 22.91 13.53 5.98
CA VAL A 503 21.91 14.18 6.85
C VAL A 503 20.51 14.22 6.22
N THR A 504 20.39 14.14 4.89
CA THR A 504 19.11 14.23 4.18
C THR A 504 18.54 12.87 3.75
N ALA A 505 17.37 12.54 4.27
CA ALA A 505 16.49 11.47 3.78
C ALA A 505 15.69 11.94 2.54
N GLU A 506 15.49 11.08 1.54
CA GLU A 506 14.61 11.36 0.40
C GLU A 506 13.13 11.01 0.71
N PRO A 507 12.14 11.65 0.06
CA PRO A 507 10.73 11.35 0.26
C PRO A 507 10.40 9.93 -0.23
N GLY A 508 9.91 9.07 0.67
CA GLY A 508 9.59 7.67 0.39
C GLY A 508 10.47 6.66 1.12
N ASP A 509 11.43 7.11 1.93
CA ASP A 509 12.03 6.27 2.97
C ASP A 509 10.91 5.70 3.85
N PRO A 510 10.90 4.38 4.15
CA PRO A 510 10.07 3.89 5.23
C PRO A 510 10.42 4.67 6.50
N PRO A 511 9.43 5.15 7.29
CA PRO A 511 9.71 5.82 8.56
C PRO A 511 10.63 4.89 9.36
N ASP A 512 11.76 5.44 9.85
CA ASP A 512 12.83 4.69 10.51
C ASP A 512 12.27 3.47 11.24
N ALA A 513 12.52 2.28 10.70
CA ALA A 513 12.07 1.04 11.29
C ALA A 513 12.74 0.93 12.67
N ASP A 514 11.94 1.12 13.71
CA ASP A 514 12.26 0.92 15.13
C ASP A 514 13.70 1.31 15.53
N VAL A 515 13.97 2.60 15.61
CA VAL A 515 14.75 3.09 16.74
C VAL A 515 13.73 3.57 17.75
N GLY A 516 13.44 2.73 18.76
CA GLY A 516 12.56 3.10 19.87
C GLY A 516 12.95 4.46 20.46
N PRO A 517 12.01 5.19 21.09
CA PRO A 517 12.30 6.51 21.64
C PRO A 517 13.51 6.40 22.58
N GLY A 518 14.58 7.10 22.25
CA GLY A 518 15.79 7.14 23.07
C GLY A 518 15.44 7.57 24.49
N ASP A 519 15.82 6.73 25.45
CA ASP A 519 15.86 7.10 26.85
C ASP A 519 16.85 8.26 27.03
N ASP A 520 16.32 9.45 27.31
CA ASP A 520 17.07 10.53 27.95
C ASP A 520 17.38 10.11 29.41
N GLN A 521 18.37 9.24 29.59
CA GLN A 521 19.03 9.04 30.89
C GLN A 521 20.51 9.43 30.78
N PRO A 522 20.97 10.47 31.52
CA PRO A 522 22.37 10.80 31.57
C PRO A 522 23.11 9.83 32.50
N GLY A 523 23.92 8.95 31.92
CA GLY A 523 25.02 8.29 32.60
C GLY A 523 24.98 6.76 32.61
N ALA A 524 25.71 6.14 31.68
CA ALA A 524 26.52 4.94 31.92
C ALA A 524 27.38 4.66 30.68
N ASP A 525 28.70 4.61 30.87
CA ASP A 525 29.68 4.21 29.87
C ASP A 525 29.43 2.76 29.39
N ALA A 526 28.98 2.62 28.15
CA ALA A 526 29.14 1.39 27.38
C ALA A 526 29.44 1.79 25.92
N SER A 527 30.59 1.36 25.42
CA SER A 527 31.05 1.57 24.04
C SER A 527 30.13 0.84 23.05
N VAL A 528 29.02 1.46 22.69
CA VAL A 528 28.23 1.07 21.52
C VAL A 528 28.98 1.62 20.31
N ALA A 529 29.47 0.74 19.44
CA ALA A 529 30.04 1.16 18.16
C ALA A 529 29.01 2.04 17.45
N PRO A 530 29.38 3.23 16.93
CA PRO A 530 28.42 4.09 16.25
C PRO A 530 27.78 3.33 15.10
N ALA A 531 26.46 3.43 14.98
CA ALA A 531 25.74 2.87 13.85
C ALA A 531 26.42 3.34 12.54
N PRO A 532 26.64 2.44 11.56
CA PRO A 532 27.33 2.83 10.33
C PRO A 532 26.60 4.01 9.67
N GLU A 533 27.39 5.01 9.31
CA GLU A 533 26.91 6.24 8.68
C GLU A 533 26.23 5.90 7.34
N ARG A 534 25.01 6.41 7.14
CA ARG A 534 24.18 6.13 5.96
C ARG A 534 24.96 6.35 4.66
N ALA A 535 24.90 5.39 3.75
CA ALA A 535 25.53 5.54 2.44
C ALA A 535 24.92 6.73 1.68
N SER A 536 25.77 7.63 1.19
CA SER A 536 25.35 8.83 0.48
C SER A 536 26.18 9.03 -0.79
N VAL A 537 25.59 9.67 -1.81
CA VAL A 537 26.30 9.97 -3.05
C VAL A 537 27.55 10.81 -2.76
N GLU A 538 27.42 11.88 -1.98
CA GLU A 538 28.57 12.72 -1.59
C GLU A 538 29.63 11.92 -0.82
N GLY A 539 29.20 11.05 0.11
CA GLY A 539 30.11 10.20 0.89
C GLY A 539 30.87 9.18 0.04
N VAL A 540 30.20 8.54 -0.92
CA VAL A 540 30.86 7.62 -1.87
C VAL A 540 31.82 8.38 -2.76
N MET A 541 31.41 9.52 -3.33
CA MET A 541 32.26 10.35 -4.19
C MET A 541 33.52 10.83 -3.47
N ALA A 542 33.41 11.23 -2.19
CA ALA A 542 34.56 11.61 -1.36
C ALA A 542 35.53 10.44 -1.12
N ARG A 543 35.02 9.20 -1.12
CA ARG A 543 35.82 7.98 -0.92
C ARG A 543 36.46 7.45 -2.20
N VAL A 544 35.94 7.76 -3.39
CA VAL A 544 36.48 7.27 -4.68
C VAL A 544 38.01 7.41 -4.78
N PRO A 545 38.65 8.56 -4.45
CA PRO A 545 40.10 8.70 -4.52
C PRO A 545 40.87 7.76 -3.58
N THR A 546 40.23 7.32 -2.49
CA THR A 546 40.82 6.44 -1.47
C THR A 546 40.68 4.96 -1.80
N ILE A 547 39.86 4.60 -2.79
CA ILE A 547 39.61 3.20 -3.21
C ILE A 547 40.55 2.87 -4.37
N PRO A 548 41.62 2.07 -4.18
CA PRO A 548 42.67 1.89 -5.19
C PRO A 548 42.15 1.37 -6.54
N VAL A 549 41.16 0.48 -6.52
CA VAL A 549 40.60 -0.14 -7.75
C VAL A 549 39.72 0.81 -8.57
N LEU A 550 39.31 1.96 -8.01
CA LEU A 550 38.55 2.99 -8.74
C LEU A 550 39.42 4.15 -9.20
N GLN A 551 40.69 4.20 -8.78
CA GLN A 551 41.61 5.25 -9.20
C GLN A 551 41.82 5.18 -10.72
N GLY A 552 41.60 6.32 -11.39
CA GLY A 552 41.71 6.42 -12.85
C GLY A 552 40.44 6.06 -13.62
N LEU A 553 39.38 5.60 -12.95
CA LEU A 553 38.07 5.43 -13.57
C LEU A 553 37.31 6.76 -13.62
N ARG A 554 36.44 6.93 -14.62
CA ARG A 554 35.58 8.10 -14.77
C ARG A 554 34.31 7.88 -13.94
N VAL A 555 34.31 8.42 -12.72
CA VAL A 555 33.21 8.28 -11.76
C VAL A 555 32.49 9.62 -11.60
N GLU A 556 31.17 9.65 -11.77
CA GLU A 556 30.37 10.87 -11.62
C GLU A 556 29.10 10.68 -10.78
N PRO A 557 28.62 11.73 -10.09
CA PRO A 557 27.41 11.68 -9.30
C PRO A 557 26.15 11.98 -10.12
N LEU A 558 25.00 11.44 -9.70
CA LEU A 558 23.67 11.83 -10.18
C LEU A 558 22.63 11.82 -9.05
N HIS A 559 22.12 12.98 -8.64
CA HIS A 559 21.18 13.06 -7.51
C HIS A 559 20.12 14.15 -7.67
N GLY A 560 19.11 14.13 -6.80
CA GLY A 560 17.93 15.01 -6.85
C GLY A 560 18.23 16.51 -6.91
N ARG A 561 19.30 16.98 -6.26
CA ARG A 561 19.71 18.41 -6.22
C ARG A 561 20.27 18.98 -7.53
N MET A 562 20.63 18.14 -8.50
CA MET A 562 21.13 18.62 -9.80
C MET A 562 19.99 19.18 -10.65
N SER A 563 20.29 20.18 -11.48
CA SER A 563 19.34 20.70 -12.48
C SER A 563 18.96 19.62 -13.50
N SER A 564 17.83 19.78 -14.18
CA SER A 564 17.37 18.83 -15.20
C SER A 564 18.36 18.72 -16.37
N ASP A 565 18.98 19.84 -16.77
CA ASP A 565 19.97 19.87 -17.86
C ASP A 565 21.26 19.13 -17.48
N GLU A 566 21.75 19.31 -16.25
CA GLU A 566 22.92 18.57 -15.74
C GLU A 566 22.63 17.08 -15.65
N LYS A 567 21.44 16.69 -15.17
CA LYS A 567 21.03 15.27 -15.12
C LYS A 567 20.99 14.67 -16.52
N ASP A 568 20.37 15.34 -17.49
CA ASP A 568 20.30 14.84 -18.88
C ASP A 568 21.70 14.75 -19.52
N ASP A 569 22.60 15.69 -19.24
CA ASP A 569 23.98 15.66 -19.74
C ASP A 569 24.80 14.50 -19.17
N VAL A 570 24.80 14.32 -17.84
CA VAL A 570 25.47 13.19 -17.17
C VAL A 570 24.92 11.87 -17.70
N MET A 571 23.60 11.76 -17.83
CA MET A 571 22.98 10.55 -18.37
C MET A 571 23.35 10.29 -19.83
N ARG A 572 23.51 11.33 -20.64
CA ARG A 572 23.93 11.22 -22.05
C ARG A 572 25.37 10.73 -22.14
N ARG A 573 26.27 11.29 -21.33
CA ARG A 573 27.68 10.89 -21.23
C ARG A 573 27.82 9.46 -20.71
N PHE A 574 27.02 9.08 -19.73
CA PHE A 574 26.96 7.70 -19.26
C PHE A 574 26.44 6.78 -20.36
N ALA A 575 25.33 7.09 -21.04
CA ALA A 575 24.86 6.25 -22.16
C ALA A 575 25.85 6.12 -23.32
N ALA A 576 26.70 7.13 -23.55
CA ALA A 576 27.74 7.14 -24.58
C ALA A 576 29.02 6.37 -24.18
N GLY A 577 29.14 5.93 -22.92
CA GLY A 577 30.35 5.27 -22.42
C GLY A 577 31.45 6.23 -21.98
N ASP A 578 31.13 7.52 -21.77
CA ASP A 578 32.07 8.54 -21.29
C ASP A 578 32.28 8.52 -19.77
N ILE A 579 31.42 7.81 -19.04
CA ILE A 579 31.46 7.64 -17.59
C ILE A 579 31.44 6.14 -17.29
N ASP A 580 32.39 5.65 -16.50
CA ASP A 580 32.54 4.23 -16.20
C ASP A 580 31.62 3.79 -15.05
N VAL A 581 31.52 4.63 -14.01
CA VAL A 581 30.73 4.36 -12.81
C VAL A 581 29.84 5.56 -12.51
N LEU A 582 28.54 5.33 -12.42
CA LEU A 582 27.57 6.36 -12.04
C LEU A 582 27.11 6.13 -10.59
N VAL A 583 27.40 7.10 -9.71
CA VAL A 583 26.98 7.07 -8.30
C VAL A 583 25.72 7.91 -8.15
N ALA A 584 24.57 7.28 -7.90
CA ALA A 584 23.27 7.95 -7.95
C ALA A 584 22.39 7.71 -6.72
N THR A 585 21.37 8.55 -6.53
CA THR A 585 20.23 8.20 -5.65
C THR A 585 19.15 7.46 -6.46
N THR A 586 17.95 7.31 -5.88
CA THR A 586 16.74 6.76 -6.55
C THR A 586 16.30 7.55 -7.79
N VAL A 587 16.97 8.64 -8.16
CA VAL A 587 16.69 9.35 -9.42
C VAL A 587 16.82 8.44 -10.65
N ILE A 588 17.66 7.40 -10.60
CA ILE A 588 17.78 6.40 -11.69
C ILE A 588 16.73 5.28 -11.62
N GLU A 589 15.88 5.26 -10.60
CA GLU A 589 14.77 4.31 -10.47
C GLU A 589 13.86 4.36 -11.70
N VAL A 590 13.72 5.55 -12.30
CA VAL A 590 12.87 5.81 -13.46
C VAL A 590 13.70 6.26 -14.66
N GLY A 591 13.48 5.63 -15.82
CA GLY A 591 13.83 6.26 -17.10
C GLY A 591 15.30 6.29 -17.53
N VAL A 592 16.02 5.19 -17.39
CA VAL A 592 17.33 5.05 -18.04
C VAL A 592 17.47 3.67 -18.66
N ASP A 593 17.87 3.64 -19.93
CA ASP A 593 18.31 2.42 -20.62
C ASP A 593 19.80 2.54 -20.98
N VAL A 594 20.59 1.87 -20.14
CA VAL A 594 22.02 1.51 -20.17
C VAL A 594 22.44 0.23 -20.92
N PRO A 595 22.43 0.04 -22.26
CA PRO A 595 22.73 -1.29 -22.83
C PRO A 595 24.08 -1.88 -22.39
N ASN A 596 25.10 -1.03 -22.21
CA ASN A 596 26.44 -1.43 -21.76
C ASN A 596 26.59 -1.50 -20.23
N ALA A 597 25.55 -1.12 -19.47
CA ALA A 597 25.54 -1.24 -18.02
C ALA A 597 25.26 -2.69 -17.60
N SER A 598 26.27 -3.31 -16.97
CA SER A 598 26.25 -4.74 -16.61
C SER A 598 26.10 -4.96 -15.11
N THR A 599 26.47 -4.00 -14.28
CA THR A 599 26.48 -4.16 -12.81
C THR A 599 25.69 -3.07 -12.11
N MET A 600 24.85 -3.50 -11.16
CA MET A 600 24.08 -2.65 -10.25
C MET A 600 24.54 -2.93 -8.83
N VAL A 601 25.02 -1.91 -8.12
CA VAL A 601 25.36 -1.98 -6.70
C VAL A 601 24.37 -1.11 -5.95
N VAL A 602 23.61 -1.67 -5.01
CA VAL A 602 22.72 -0.90 -4.13
C VAL A 602 23.31 -0.91 -2.73
N LEU A 603 23.77 0.25 -2.26
CA LEU A 603 24.29 0.44 -0.91
C LEU A 603 23.13 0.62 0.06
N ASP A 604 23.22 0.06 1.27
CA ASP A 604 22.15 0.05 2.28
C ASP A 604 20.79 -0.39 1.70
N ALA A 605 20.80 -1.51 0.95
CA ALA A 605 19.64 -2.06 0.26
C ALA A 605 18.43 -2.29 1.19
N ASP A 606 18.67 -2.55 2.47
CA ASP A 606 17.65 -2.69 3.52
C ASP A 606 16.84 -1.41 3.76
N ARG A 607 17.28 -0.24 3.28
CA ARG A 607 16.53 1.02 3.37
C ARG A 607 15.55 1.25 2.21
N PHE A 608 15.62 0.44 1.16
CA PHE A 608 14.74 0.55 0.00
C PHE A 608 13.55 -0.43 0.11
N GLY A 609 12.42 -0.06 -0.47
CA GLY A 609 11.30 -0.99 -0.65
C GLY A 609 11.60 -2.08 -1.69
N VAL A 610 10.93 -3.24 -1.59
CA VAL A 610 11.08 -4.36 -2.56
C VAL A 610 10.90 -3.89 -4.00
N SER A 611 9.83 -3.13 -4.24
CA SER A 611 9.50 -2.57 -5.56
C SER A 611 10.62 -1.69 -6.12
N GLN A 612 11.27 -0.87 -5.27
CA GLN A 612 12.38 0.00 -5.70
C GLN A 612 13.62 -0.83 -6.03
N LEU A 613 13.98 -1.80 -5.17
CA LEU A 613 15.11 -2.70 -5.41
C LEU A 613 14.92 -3.50 -6.71
N HIS A 614 13.71 -3.97 -6.98
CA HIS A 614 13.40 -4.65 -8.24
C HIS A 614 13.57 -3.70 -9.44
N GLN A 615 13.05 -2.46 -9.37
CA GLN A 615 13.19 -1.49 -10.45
C GLN A 615 14.65 -1.16 -10.74
N LEU A 616 15.45 -0.92 -9.69
CA LEU A 616 16.89 -0.69 -9.79
C LEU A 616 17.62 -1.90 -10.41
N ARG A 617 17.34 -3.12 -9.94
CA ARG A 617 17.87 -4.36 -10.53
C ARG A 617 17.59 -4.43 -12.03
N GLY A 618 16.37 -4.04 -12.45
CA GLY A 618 15.95 -4.02 -13.86
C GLY A 618 16.64 -2.97 -14.75
N ARG A 619 17.55 -2.16 -14.21
CA ARG A 619 18.33 -1.16 -14.99
C ARG A 619 19.59 -1.73 -15.64
N VAL A 620 20.00 -2.95 -15.28
CA VAL A 620 21.16 -3.65 -15.88
C VAL A 620 20.74 -4.90 -16.65
N GLY A 621 21.66 -5.45 -17.45
CA GLY A 621 21.39 -6.66 -18.25
C GLY A 621 20.47 -6.42 -19.45
N ARG A 622 20.49 -5.19 -20.00
CA ARG A 622 19.63 -4.75 -21.11
C ARG A 622 20.25 -4.91 -22.49
N GLY A 623 21.58 -4.96 -22.57
CA GLY A 623 22.32 -5.26 -23.80
C GLY A 623 22.72 -6.74 -23.92
N GLY A 624 23.80 -7.00 -24.64
CA GLY A 624 24.33 -8.35 -24.84
C GLY A 624 25.14 -8.93 -23.68
N HIS A 625 25.10 -8.31 -22.49
CA HIS A 625 25.91 -8.72 -21.34
C HIS A 625 25.03 -9.20 -20.18
N PRO A 626 25.38 -10.31 -19.50
CA PRO A 626 24.74 -10.74 -18.27
C PRO A 626 24.75 -9.63 -17.22
N GLY A 627 23.64 -9.48 -16.51
CA GLY A 627 23.51 -8.51 -15.43
C GLY A 627 24.00 -9.08 -14.10
N LEU A 628 24.62 -8.23 -13.28
CA LEU A 628 25.00 -8.54 -11.90
C LEU A 628 24.39 -7.48 -10.97
N CYS A 629 23.67 -7.91 -9.94
CA CYS A 629 23.08 -7.01 -8.95
C CYS A 629 23.59 -7.38 -7.55
N LEU A 630 24.27 -6.44 -6.89
CA LEU A 630 24.81 -6.58 -5.54
C LEU A 630 23.97 -5.73 -4.58
N LEU A 631 23.24 -6.39 -3.67
CA LEU A 631 22.39 -5.76 -2.67
C LEU A 631 23.15 -5.71 -1.33
N VAL A 632 23.76 -4.57 -1.04
CA VAL A 632 24.65 -4.41 0.11
C VAL A 632 23.82 -4.00 1.32
N THR A 633 23.95 -4.72 2.44
CA THR A 633 23.14 -4.45 3.63
C THR A 633 23.94 -4.61 4.92
N HIS A 634 23.60 -3.78 5.90
CA HIS A 634 24.07 -3.89 7.27
C HIS A 634 23.02 -4.52 8.21
N ALA A 635 21.86 -4.91 7.69
CA ALA A 635 20.79 -5.55 8.47
C ALA A 635 21.19 -6.96 8.92
N ALA A 636 20.93 -7.26 10.19
CA ALA A 636 21.16 -8.57 10.78
C ALA A 636 20.19 -9.62 10.20
N ALA A 637 20.63 -10.88 10.15
CA ALA A 637 19.91 -12.01 9.54
C ALA A 637 18.43 -12.14 9.98
N ASP A 638 18.15 -11.95 11.27
CA ASP A 638 16.82 -12.18 11.87
C ASP A 638 15.89 -10.95 11.83
N THR A 639 16.12 -10.02 10.90
CA THR A 639 15.31 -8.79 10.77
C THR A 639 14.43 -8.82 9.53
N VAL A 640 13.23 -8.25 9.61
CA VAL A 640 12.31 -8.09 8.46
C VAL A 640 12.98 -7.33 7.31
N ALA A 641 13.83 -6.36 7.64
CA ALA A 641 14.60 -5.60 6.65
C ALA A 641 15.56 -6.50 5.87
N ARG A 642 16.15 -7.51 6.52
CA ARG A 642 17.00 -8.49 5.86
C ARG A 642 16.20 -9.51 5.05
N GLU A 643 15.13 -10.06 5.60
CA GLU A 643 14.21 -10.97 4.87
C GLU A 643 13.75 -10.34 3.55
N ARG A 644 13.46 -9.04 3.56
CA ARG A 644 13.08 -8.27 2.38
C ARG A 644 14.17 -8.25 1.29
N VAL A 645 15.42 -8.01 1.68
CA VAL A 645 16.56 -7.96 0.75
C VAL A 645 16.86 -9.35 0.19
N ASP A 646 16.79 -10.38 1.03
CA ASP A 646 16.99 -11.77 0.62
C ASP A 646 15.89 -12.23 -0.36
N ALA A 647 14.63 -11.84 -0.13
CA ALA A 647 13.55 -12.11 -1.07
C ALA A 647 13.81 -11.50 -2.46
N VAL A 648 14.28 -10.25 -2.52
CA VAL A 648 14.66 -9.61 -3.80
C VAL A 648 15.81 -10.33 -4.49
N ALA A 649 16.77 -10.88 -3.75
CA ALA A 649 17.86 -11.64 -4.36
C ALA A 649 17.42 -13.03 -4.86
N ALA A 650 16.45 -13.66 -4.20
CA ALA A 650 16.05 -15.04 -4.46
C ALA A 650 15.24 -15.22 -5.75
N THR A 651 14.43 -14.23 -6.14
CA THR A 651 13.57 -14.33 -7.32
C THR A 651 13.70 -13.14 -8.25
N LEU A 652 13.69 -13.42 -9.56
CA LEU A 652 13.64 -12.40 -10.59
C LEU A 652 12.20 -11.99 -10.93
N ASP A 653 11.21 -12.82 -10.56
CA ASP A 653 9.80 -12.61 -10.88
C ASP A 653 9.23 -11.46 -10.06
N GLY A 654 8.91 -10.36 -10.75
CA GLY A 654 8.36 -9.19 -10.09
C GLY A 654 6.97 -9.40 -9.47
N PHE A 655 6.18 -10.37 -9.94
CA PHE A 655 4.88 -10.70 -9.35
C PHE A 655 5.03 -11.41 -8.00
N GLU A 656 5.97 -12.36 -7.92
CA GLU A 656 6.32 -13.03 -6.67
C GLU A 656 6.85 -12.02 -5.65
N LEU A 657 7.74 -11.11 -6.09
CA LEU A 657 8.25 -10.03 -5.22
C LEU A 657 7.15 -9.10 -4.74
N ALA A 658 6.18 -8.77 -5.58
CA ALA A 658 5.10 -7.88 -5.18
C ALA A 658 4.17 -8.53 -4.15
N GLN A 659 3.95 -9.85 -4.24
CA GLN A 659 3.23 -10.60 -3.21
C GLN A 659 4.01 -10.60 -1.89
N VAL A 660 5.31 -10.87 -1.92
CA VAL A 660 6.18 -10.82 -0.74
C VAL A 660 6.22 -9.42 -0.14
N ASP A 661 6.29 -8.35 -0.94
CA ASP A 661 6.23 -6.96 -0.45
C ASP A 661 4.90 -6.67 0.26
N LEU A 662 3.79 -7.19 -0.25
CA LEU A 662 2.47 -7.07 0.37
C LEU A 662 2.32 -7.86 1.67
N ASP A 663 2.95 -9.03 1.76
CA ASP A 663 2.92 -9.85 2.97
C ASP A 663 3.85 -9.29 4.06
N LEU A 664 5.02 -8.77 3.68
CA LEU A 664 6.00 -8.18 4.60
C LEU A 664 5.61 -6.79 5.08
N ARG A 665 4.95 -5.98 4.24
CA ARG A 665 4.41 -4.68 4.66
C ARG A 665 3.09 -4.89 5.39
N ARG A 666 2.96 -4.34 6.60
CA ARG A 666 1.64 -4.17 7.21
C ARG A 666 0.80 -3.29 6.27
N GLU A 667 -0.36 -3.79 5.86
CA GLU A 667 -1.25 -3.27 4.80
C GLU A 667 -1.49 -1.75 4.77
N GLY A 668 -1.35 -1.06 5.90
CA GLY A 668 -1.52 0.38 6.01
C GLY A 668 -0.54 1.21 5.17
N ASP A 669 0.61 0.64 4.76
CA ASP A 669 1.70 1.39 4.11
C ASP A 669 1.68 1.30 2.57
N VAL A 670 1.22 0.18 2.00
CA VAL A 670 1.10 -0.01 0.53
C VAL A 670 -0.06 0.81 -0.05
N LEU A 671 -1.15 0.92 0.71
CA LEU A 671 -2.31 1.74 0.37
C LEU A 671 -2.15 3.19 0.88
N GLY A 672 -1.26 3.41 1.84
CA GLY A 672 -1.09 4.66 2.60
C GLY A 672 -0.57 5.85 1.79
N ASN A 673 0.26 5.62 0.76
CA ASN A 673 0.78 6.72 -0.07
C ASN A 673 -0.21 7.24 -1.12
N LEU A 674 -1.22 6.44 -1.50
CA LEU A 674 -2.37 6.90 -2.29
C LEU A 674 -3.49 7.49 -1.40
N GLN A 675 -3.37 7.36 -0.07
CA GLN A 675 -4.39 7.76 0.90
C GLN A 675 -3.89 8.73 1.98
N SER A 676 -2.68 9.28 1.88
CA SER A 676 -2.04 10.25 2.81
C SER A 676 -2.86 10.60 4.07
N GLY A 677 -2.84 9.74 5.09
CA GLY A 677 -3.41 10.04 6.42
C GLY A 677 -4.86 9.62 6.67
N GLY A 678 -5.17 8.33 6.54
CA GLY A 678 -6.41 7.73 7.02
C GLY A 678 -6.23 6.23 7.20
N ARG A 679 -6.89 5.61 8.20
CA ARG A 679 -6.92 4.15 8.33
C ARG A 679 -7.51 3.54 7.05
N SER A 680 -7.05 2.37 6.64
CA SER A 680 -7.69 1.62 5.55
C SER A 680 -9.21 1.52 5.79
N SER A 681 -10.01 1.86 4.78
CA SER A 681 -11.47 1.68 4.77
C SER A 681 -11.92 0.21 4.88
N LEU A 682 -10.98 -0.74 4.82
CA LEU A 682 -11.22 -2.18 5.01
C LEU A 682 -10.91 -2.57 6.45
N ARG A 683 -11.89 -3.13 7.15
CA ARG A 683 -11.79 -3.47 8.57
C ARG A 683 -11.39 -4.93 8.78
N LEU A 684 -12.01 -5.86 8.05
CA LEU A 684 -11.78 -7.30 8.19
C LEU A 684 -11.03 -7.90 7.00
N LEU A 685 -11.31 -7.42 5.80
CA LEU A 685 -10.76 -7.88 4.54
C LEU A 685 -9.28 -7.48 4.41
N ARG A 686 -8.45 -8.45 4.05
CA ARG A 686 -7.00 -8.35 3.92
C ARG A 686 -6.61 -8.61 2.47
N VAL A 687 -6.30 -7.57 1.70
CA VAL A 687 -6.11 -7.68 0.24
C VAL A 687 -4.96 -8.64 -0.14
N ALA A 688 -3.92 -8.72 0.68
CA ALA A 688 -2.78 -9.62 0.45
C ALA A 688 -3.16 -11.10 0.60
N ARG A 689 -4.12 -11.42 1.49
CA ARG A 689 -4.46 -12.79 1.89
C ARG A 689 -5.79 -13.29 1.33
N ASP A 690 -6.75 -12.39 1.16
CA ASP A 690 -8.14 -12.73 0.83
C ASP A 690 -8.40 -12.63 -0.68
N GLY A 691 -7.40 -12.94 -1.51
CA GLY A 691 -7.45 -12.79 -2.96
C GLY A 691 -8.56 -13.58 -3.64
N ASP A 692 -8.67 -14.86 -3.29
CA ASP A 692 -9.69 -15.76 -3.84
C ASP A 692 -11.10 -15.32 -3.42
N LEU A 693 -11.25 -14.86 -2.16
CA LEU A 693 -12.51 -14.34 -1.64
C LEU A 693 -12.92 -13.05 -2.39
N ILE A 694 -11.98 -12.16 -2.68
CA ILE A 694 -12.23 -10.96 -3.49
C ILE A 694 -12.63 -11.33 -4.93
N GLY A 695 -11.97 -12.34 -5.51
CA GLY A 695 -12.32 -12.91 -6.81
C GLY A 695 -13.77 -13.40 -6.86
N LEU A 696 -14.11 -14.28 -5.93
CA LEU A 696 -15.46 -14.84 -5.80
C LEU A 696 -16.53 -13.76 -5.57
N ALA A 697 -16.25 -12.79 -4.69
CA ALA A 697 -17.16 -11.67 -4.46
C ALA A 697 -17.37 -10.82 -5.72
N ARG A 698 -16.34 -10.65 -6.56
CA ARG A 698 -16.45 -9.91 -7.82
C ARG A 698 -17.29 -10.65 -8.85
N GLU A 699 -17.15 -11.96 -8.96
CA GLU A 699 -17.93 -12.80 -9.88
C GLU A 699 -19.43 -12.68 -9.58
N HIS A 700 -19.83 -12.94 -8.34
CA HIS A 700 -21.24 -12.79 -7.94
C HIS A 700 -21.74 -11.34 -7.99
N ALA A 701 -20.90 -10.36 -7.65
CA ALA A 701 -21.28 -8.95 -7.78
C ALA A 701 -21.54 -8.55 -9.25
N ALA A 702 -20.79 -9.11 -10.19
CA ALA A 702 -21.00 -8.89 -11.62
C ALA A 702 -22.35 -9.48 -12.07
N GLU A 703 -22.67 -10.71 -11.67
CA GLU A 703 -23.97 -11.35 -11.99
C GLU A 703 -25.15 -10.52 -11.49
N VAL A 704 -25.06 -10.01 -10.26
CA VAL A 704 -26.10 -9.16 -9.65
C VAL A 704 -26.25 -7.84 -10.40
N LEU A 705 -25.14 -7.19 -10.77
CA LEU A 705 -25.17 -5.93 -11.50
C LEU A 705 -25.58 -6.09 -12.96
N ASP A 706 -25.34 -7.25 -13.58
CA ASP A 706 -25.80 -7.54 -14.94
C ASP A 706 -27.33 -7.72 -14.97
N ALA A 707 -27.91 -8.33 -13.92
CA ALA A 707 -29.35 -8.47 -13.77
C ALA A 707 -30.04 -7.18 -13.29
N ASP A 708 -29.43 -6.45 -12.35
CA ASP A 708 -29.96 -5.21 -11.75
C ASP A 708 -28.91 -4.08 -11.70
N PRO A 709 -28.61 -3.43 -12.86
CA PRO A 709 -27.54 -2.42 -12.94
C PRO A 709 -27.76 -1.15 -12.09
N ARG A 710 -28.99 -0.95 -11.60
CA ARG A 710 -29.37 0.19 -10.75
C ARG A 710 -29.60 -0.20 -9.29
N LEU A 711 -29.44 -1.48 -8.94
CA LEU A 711 -29.67 -2.02 -7.61
C LEU A 711 -31.06 -1.66 -7.07
N VAL A 712 -32.08 -1.66 -7.93
CA VAL A 712 -33.47 -1.35 -7.56
C VAL A 712 -34.05 -2.46 -6.70
N ASP A 713 -33.75 -3.70 -7.02
CA ASP A 713 -34.18 -4.89 -6.28
C ASP A 713 -33.24 -5.19 -5.10
N HIS A 714 -32.10 -4.47 -5.01
CA HIS A 714 -31.05 -4.65 -4.01
C HIS A 714 -30.75 -3.35 -3.24
N PRO A 715 -31.74 -2.74 -2.55
CA PRO A 715 -31.59 -1.44 -1.91
C PRO A 715 -30.57 -1.43 -0.76
N ALA A 716 -30.40 -2.56 -0.06
CA ALA A 716 -29.41 -2.71 1.01
C ALA A 716 -27.97 -2.60 0.49
N LEU A 717 -27.68 -3.24 -0.65
CA LEU A 717 -26.40 -3.15 -1.34
C LEU A 717 -26.16 -1.72 -1.85
N ALA A 718 -27.17 -1.10 -2.46
CA ALA A 718 -27.08 0.30 -2.91
C ALA A 718 -26.73 1.26 -1.76
N ALA A 719 -27.40 1.10 -0.61
CA ALA A 719 -27.13 1.90 0.58
C ALA A 719 -25.72 1.63 1.15
N ALA A 720 -25.24 0.39 1.13
CA ALA A 720 -23.90 0.03 1.58
C ALA A 720 -22.80 0.65 0.69
N ILE A 721 -23.00 0.65 -0.64
CA ILE A 721 -22.10 1.31 -1.58
C ILE A 721 -22.07 2.82 -1.34
N ALA A 722 -23.24 3.45 -1.15
CA ALA A 722 -23.33 4.88 -0.88
C ALA A 722 -22.57 5.29 0.40
N ARG A 723 -22.75 4.55 1.51
CA ARG A 723 -21.99 4.76 2.75
C ARG A 723 -20.48 4.72 2.53
N ARG A 724 -20.01 3.71 1.78
CA ARG A 724 -18.58 3.55 1.47
C ARG A 724 -18.00 4.72 0.67
N LEU A 725 -18.77 5.27 -0.27
CA LEU A 725 -18.36 6.43 -1.06
C LEU A 725 -18.32 7.72 -0.22
N ASP A 726 -19.29 7.89 0.68
CA ASP A 726 -19.33 9.04 1.59
C ASP A 726 -18.15 9.05 2.56
N ASP A 727 -17.75 7.89 3.08
CA ASP A 727 -16.58 7.77 3.95
C ASP A 727 -15.29 8.19 3.22
N ARG A 728 -15.12 7.78 1.95
CA ARG A 728 -14.01 8.29 1.10
C ARG A 728 -14.09 9.81 0.90
N GLY A 729 -15.29 10.36 0.70
CA GLY A 729 -15.49 11.81 0.55
C GLY A 729 -15.15 12.59 1.82
N ARG A 730 -15.48 12.06 3.00
CA ARG A 730 -15.13 12.65 4.30
C ARG A 730 -13.63 12.57 4.59
N GLU A 731 -12.98 11.48 4.20
CA GLU A 731 -11.51 11.34 4.28
C GLU A 731 -10.78 12.35 3.39
N ALA A 732 -11.32 12.66 2.20
CA ALA A 732 -10.77 13.68 1.31
C ALA A 732 -10.97 15.11 1.86
N MET A 733 -12.13 15.40 2.46
CA MET A 733 -12.44 16.73 3.03
C MET A 733 -11.71 17.04 4.34
N GLY A 734 -11.27 16.02 5.09
CA GLY A 734 -10.43 16.20 6.29
C GLY A 734 -9.01 16.68 6.00
N LYS A 735 -8.62 16.84 4.73
CA LYS A 735 -7.29 17.26 4.27
C LYS A 735 -7.18 18.73 3.82
N ASN A 736 -8.21 19.54 4.09
CA ASN A 736 -8.18 20.99 3.83
C ASN A 736 -7.99 21.81 5.10
#